data_AF-A0A8J6CC90-F1
#
_entry.id   AF-A0A8J6CC90-F1
#
_cell.length_a   1.000
_cell.length_b   1.000
_cell.length_c   1.000
_cell.angle_alpha   90.00
_cell.angle_beta   90.00
_cell.angle_gamma   90.00
#
_symmetry.space_group_name_H-M   'P 1'
#
loop_
_entity.id
_entity.type
_entity.pdbx_description
1 polymer ?
#
loop_
_entity_poly.entity_id
_entity_poly.type
_entity_poly.pdbx_seq_one_letter_code
_entity_poly.pdbx_strand_id
1 'polypeptide(L)'
;MPADVPSAVPVLADGAAGALVLVVGAALVVSRRRAGQPAAGDVLAAASEEETTPLVGGACARAERGGARARAPLLLLLVGGLALLAGLGVRRRLFKPSVRPPAPSALEPSARCMTSDDALLRGAYDVPGVGDLGLPPPGTAMWAVRTRSASAQRLFDQGVLLLMGFNHPEAIRNLEAATRADGDCGMCWWALAYAHGPHVNMALDAAHSAAARRALERALALADRLPAREAAYVRALEPRYALDEAEFGRMAQRGRDAAFSRTMAALHAAEPEDAHAAALYAESVMDLFPWDYYEARATQGFRPPSAMLRAECAAAKKALERALAVAPHHPLALHLLVHLTEPSADPAAGELAATRLLYGAAGRANAHLVHMAGHTMLLIGRYADAIDANARAIAVDEAYAARCLQPYLPGHQIAQLQAAAMLSARAALALERAAPAATVDAPSQAAHLQSLFATARPLVRARFGQWDAVLGADAREDAPHAASIASRPFTAAVWSYARTLALAHSARRDDAAVEAARLAAHVAAVPARTAMSGHVFDGCHHQLGTLMLLTVRAALALPADPAAALARMREASAIQDALPYMEPEHWYTQVRLCEGALHLRAGDARAALRAFDEDLRQRNESAWALLGRRDALRALGDARAADADVALARGMRDADVQLRGPCCELGLC
;
A
#
# COMPACT_ATOMS: atom_id res chain seq x y z
N MET A 1 7.33 6.58 -79.66
CA MET A 1 5.88 6.85 -79.62
C MET A 1 5.50 7.35 -78.22
N PRO A 2 4.42 8.13 -78.08
CA PRO A 2 4.20 9.06 -76.95
C PRO A 2 3.30 8.40 -75.85
N ALA A 3 2.72 9.07 -74.83
CA ALA A 3 2.30 10.46 -74.60
C ALA A 3 2.03 10.69 -73.08
N ASP A 4 1.79 11.89 -72.51
CA ASP A 4 2.25 13.27 -72.80
C ASP A 4 2.10 14.14 -71.52
N VAL A 5 2.42 15.43 -71.59
CA VAL A 5 2.70 16.42 -70.51
C VAL A 5 1.91 17.73 -70.83
N PRO A 6 1.65 18.76 -69.96
CA PRO A 6 1.59 18.97 -68.48
C PRO A 6 0.26 19.70 -68.01
N SER A 7 0.35 20.47 -66.90
CA SER A 7 -0.39 21.73 -66.54
C SER A 7 -1.67 21.64 -65.67
N ALA A 8 -2.05 22.64 -64.83
CA ALA A 8 -1.32 23.75 -64.19
C ALA A 8 -2.11 24.34 -62.96
N VAL A 9 -1.46 25.23 -62.20
CA VAL A 9 -1.90 25.97 -60.98
C VAL A 9 -2.61 27.29 -61.38
N PRO A 10 -3.73 27.77 -60.74
CA PRO A 10 -3.60 28.69 -59.58
C PRO A 10 -4.76 28.84 -58.54
N VAL A 11 -4.35 29.14 -57.31
CA VAL A 11 -4.77 30.22 -56.35
C VAL A 11 -6.22 30.75 -56.33
N LEU A 12 -6.80 30.82 -55.12
CA LEU A 12 -7.57 31.92 -54.43
C LEU A 12 -8.40 31.29 -53.27
N ALA A 13 -8.90 31.98 -52.24
CA ALA A 13 -8.39 33.03 -51.32
C ALA A 13 -9.42 33.21 -50.17
N ASP A 14 -8.96 33.68 -49.00
CA ASP A 14 -9.67 34.25 -47.82
C ASP A 14 -11.18 33.98 -47.51
N GLY A 15 -11.45 33.75 -46.22
CA GLY A 15 -12.80 33.75 -45.64
C GLY A 15 -12.77 33.67 -44.11
N ALA A 16 -12.95 34.80 -43.43
CA ALA A 16 -12.76 34.92 -41.97
C ALA A 16 -14.08 35.01 -41.17
N ALA A 17 -13.98 34.68 -39.88
CA ALA A 17 -15.03 34.72 -38.84
C ALA A 17 -16.24 33.77 -39.05
N GLY A 18 -16.90 33.25 -38.00
CA GLY A 18 -16.64 33.38 -36.57
C GLY A 18 -17.83 33.96 -35.81
N ALA A 19 -18.68 33.10 -35.23
CA ALA A 19 -19.74 33.50 -34.29
C ALA A 19 -20.00 32.39 -33.26
N LEU A 20 -20.00 32.75 -31.98
CA LEU A 20 -20.39 31.91 -30.85
C LEU A 20 -21.86 32.17 -30.52
N VAL A 21 -22.67 31.13 -30.33
CA VAL A 21 -24.04 31.27 -29.79
C VAL A 21 -24.31 30.17 -28.76
N LEU A 22 -24.54 30.56 -27.50
CA LEU A 22 -25.26 29.75 -26.51
C LEU A 22 -26.77 29.93 -26.72
N VAL A 23 -27.60 28.98 -26.26
CA VAL A 23 -28.64 29.25 -25.22
C VAL A 23 -29.37 27.99 -24.75
N VAL A 24 -29.78 28.05 -23.48
CA VAL A 24 -30.60 27.17 -22.63
C VAL A 24 -31.93 26.70 -23.29
N GLY A 25 -32.47 25.52 -22.90
CA GLY A 25 -33.66 24.95 -23.58
C GLY A 25 -34.63 24.00 -22.83
N ALA A 26 -34.82 24.10 -21.50
CA ALA A 26 -36.00 23.56 -20.76
C ALA A 26 -36.33 22.04 -20.82
N ALA A 27 -37.45 21.64 -20.19
CA ALA A 27 -37.87 20.24 -19.96
C ALA A 27 -39.38 20.03 -20.22
N LEU A 28 -39.85 18.79 -20.34
CA LEU A 28 -41.28 18.45 -20.30
C LEU A 28 -41.55 16.97 -19.94
N VAL A 29 -42.72 16.70 -19.35
CA VAL A 29 -43.19 15.40 -18.85
C VAL A 29 -44.53 15.05 -19.52
N VAL A 30 -44.71 13.80 -19.96
CA VAL A 30 -46.03 13.24 -20.33
C VAL A 30 -46.16 11.79 -19.83
N SER A 31 -47.36 11.39 -19.39
CA SER A 31 -47.67 10.09 -18.78
C SER A 31 -48.41 9.12 -19.72
N ARG A 32 -48.60 7.85 -19.31
CA ARG A 32 -49.80 7.05 -19.65
C ARG A 32 -50.12 5.93 -18.64
N ARG A 33 -51.36 5.40 -18.72
CA ARG A 33 -52.04 4.38 -17.87
C ARG A 33 -52.80 3.43 -18.82
N ARG A 34 -53.38 2.26 -18.50
CA ARG A 34 -53.65 1.39 -17.30
C ARG A 34 -53.86 -0.05 -17.88
N ALA A 35 -54.11 -1.19 -17.21
CA ALA A 35 -54.34 -1.65 -15.83
C ALA A 35 -54.11 -3.19 -15.77
N GLY A 36 -54.24 -3.83 -14.60
CA GLY A 36 -54.37 -5.31 -14.48
C GLY A 36 -54.30 -5.83 -13.04
N GLN A 37 -55.40 -6.39 -12.53
CA GLN A 37 -55.59 -7.01 -11.19
C GLN A 37 -56.96 -7.76 -11.19
N PRO A 38 -57.43 -8.45 -10.12
CA PRO A 38 -56.90 -8.65 -8.75
C PRO A 38 -55.85 -9.80 -8.73
N ALA A 39 -55.60 -10.67 -7.73
CA ALA A 39 -56.17 -11.00 -6.40
C ALA A 39 -55.11 -11.80 -5.58
N ALA A 40 -55.24 -12.07 -4.27
CA ALA A 40 -55.90 -11.41 -3.13
C ALA A 40 -55.56 -12.19 -1.83
N GLY A 41 -55.65 -11.58 -0.65
CA GLY A 41 -55.51 -12.28 0.65
C GLY A 41 -54.96 -11.42 1.79
N ASP A 42 -55.87 -10.97 2.66
CA ASP A 42 -55.78 -10.59 4.10
C ASP A 42 -54.56 -9.82 4.70
N VAL A 43 -54.68 -9.00 5.76
CA VAL A 43 -55.66 -8.00 6.30
C VAL A 43 -55.25 -7.70 7.77
N LEU A 44 -55.47 -6.46 8.25
CA LEU A 44 -55.14 -5.92 9.59
C LEU A 44 -53.62 -5.69 9.87
N ALA A 45 -53.18 -4.59 10.50
CA ALA A 45 -53.90 -3.33 10.84
C ALA A 45 -52.94 -2.13 11.00
N ALA A 46 -53.48 -0.94 10.65
CA ALA A 46 -53.26 0.42 11.16
C ALA A 46 -52.11 0.68 12.17
N ALA A 47 -51.15 1.57 11.89
CA ALA A 47 -51.22 3.07 11.94
C ALA A 47 -50.88 3.63 13.35
N SER A 48 -50.46 4.88 13.56
CA SER A 48 -50.46 6.06 12.68
C SER A 48 -49.25 7.01 12.92
N GLU A 49 -48.92 7.79 11.88
CA GLU A 49 -48.60 9.25 11.86
C GLU A 49 -47.88 9.90 13.07
N GLU A 50 -46.67 10.47 12.85
CA GLU A 50 -46.39 11.91 12.61
C GLU A 50 -46.34 12.81 13.87
N GLU A 51 -45.21 13.49 14.10
CA GLU A 51 -45.11 14.95 13.92
C GLU A 51 -43.65 15.45 14.02
N THR A 52 -43.40 16.76 13.80
CA THR A 52 -42.05 17.30 13.51
C THR A 52 -41.66 18.55 14.30
N THR A 53 -40.49 18.49 14.99
CA THR A 53 -39.60 19.64 15.30
C THR A 53 -40.16 20.75 16.24
N PRO A 54 -39.42 21.84 16.58
CA PRO A 54 -38.00 21.98 16.98
C PRO A 54 -37.80 22.78 18.31
N LEU A 55 -36.53 23.14 18.60
CA LEU A 55 -36.01 24.32 19.37
C LEU A 55 -35.56 24.19 20.85
N VAL A 56 -34.23 24.28 21.01
CA VAL A 56 -33.46 25.27 21.82
C VAL A 56 -33.81 25.52 23.30
N GLY A 57 -32.81 25.24 24.16
CA GLY A 57 -32.32 26.23 25.14
C GLY A 57 -32.41 25.90 26.64
N GLY A 58 -31.57 26.55 27.45
CA GLY A 58 -31.68 26.60 28.92
C GLY A 58 -30.54 25.93 29.69
N ALA A 59 -29.80 26.70 30.50
CA ALA A 59 -28.64 26.23 31.26
C ALA A 59 -28.90 26.09 32.77
N CYS A 60 -27.93 25.50 33.48
CA CYS A 60 -27.59 25.75 34.90
C CYS A 60 -28.53 25.25 36.04
N ALA A 61 -28.08 24.24 36.79
CA ALA A 61 -27.39 24.40 38.10
C ALA A 61 -27.83 23.49 39.29
N ARG A 62 -26.79 22.97 40.00
CA ARG A 62 -26.66 22.68 41.45
C ARG A 62 -27.77 21.97 42.26
N ALA A 63 -27.42 20.82 42.82
CA ALA A 63 -27.08 20.64 44.24
C ALA A 63 -26.23 19.35 44.38
N GLU A 64 -25.05 19.25 45.02
CA GLU A 64 -24.51 19.70 46.33
C GLU A 64 -24.63 18.67 47.49
N ARG A 65 -23.55 18.63 48.30
CA ARG A 65 -23.23 17.78 49.48
C ARG A 65 -22.53 16.45 49.14
N GLY A 66 -21.36 16.10 49.69
CA GLY A 66 -20.44 16.79 50.62
C GLY A 66 -19.83 15.81 51.64
N GLY A 67 -18.58 15.93 52.11
CA GLY A 67 -17.50 16.89 51.83
C GLY A 67 -16.33 16.69 52.83
N ALA A 68 -15.43 17.69 52.96
CA ALA A 68 -14.28 17.74 53.92
C ALA A 68 -13.15 16.71 53.72
N ARG A 69 -11.86 16.92 54.08
CA ARG A 69 -11.03 18.08 54.56
C ARG A 69 -9.53 17.68 54.38
N ALA A 70 -8.52 18.56 54.30
CA ALA A 70 -8.40 19.97 53.88
C ALA A 70 -6.91 20.44 53.88
N ARG A 71 -6.55 21.34 52.94
CA ARG A 71 -5.53 22.43 53.02
C ARG A 71 -4.02 22.10 53.29
N ALA A 72 -3.19 22.32 52.27
CA ALA A 72 -2.20 23.42 52.09
C ALA A 72 -1.25 23.84 53.27
N PRO A 73 -0.01 24.36 53.03
CA PRO A 73 0.34 25.23 51.89
C PRO A 73 1.76 25.10 51.24
N LEU A 74 1.98 26.03 50.32
CA LEU A 74 3.11 26.32 49.42
C LEU A 74 4.45 26.68 50.09
N LEU A 75 5.58 26.45 49.39
CA LEU A 75 6.73 27.37 49.40
C LEU A 75 7.52 27.32 48.06
N LEU A 76 8.13 28.45 47.67
CA LEU A 76 9.10 28.54 46.55
C LEU A 76 10.54 28.39 47.09
N LEU A 77 11.48 28.01 46.22
CA LEU A 77 12.80 28.65 46.17
C LEU A 77 13.46 28.46 44.79
N LEU A 78 14.18 29.49 44.35
CA LEU A 78 14.81 29.61 43.03
C LEU A 78 16.23 30.15 43.24
N VAL A 79 17.27 29.33 43.03
CA VAL A 79 18.67 29.76 42.94
C VAL A 79 19.39 28.85 41.94
N GLY A 80 20.13 29.44 41.01
CA GLY A 80 21.06 28.71 40.12
C GLY A 80 22.51 28.89 40.56
N GLY A 81 23.38 27.94 40.22
CA GLY A 81 24.82 28.01 40.47
C GLY A 81 25.58 27.13 39.49
N LEU A 82 26.67 27.63 38.92
CA LEU A 82 27.40 26.99 37.83
C LEU A 82 28.77 26.44 38.27
N ALA A 83 29.19 25.39 37.56
CA ALA A 83 30.58 25.02 37.25
C ALA A 83 31.47 24.30 38.30
N LEU A 84 32.50 23.66 37.74
CA LEU A 84 33.65 22.95 38.33
C LEU A 84 33.36 21.76 39.28
N LEU A 85 33.41 20.57 38.70
CA LEU A 85 34.64 19.77 38.82
C LEU A 85 34.86 18.94 37.54
N ALA A 86 36.12 18.77 37.15
CA ALA A 86 36.51 18.07 35.92
C ALA A 86 37.18 16.73 36.23
N GLY A 87 37.18 15.82 35.25
CA GLY A 87 38.13 14.70 35.22
C GLY A 87 37.68 13.38 35.85
N LEU A 88 36.73 12.69 35.21
CA LEU A 88 36.72 11.21 35.20
C LEU A 88 36.17 10.71 33.85
N GLY A 89 37.07 10.15 33.03
CA GLY A 89 36.85 9.94 31.59
C GLY A 89 36.02 8.71 31.21
N VAL A 90 34.73 8.67 31.56
CA VAL A 90 33.82 7.60 31.08
C VAL A 90 33.37 7.90 29.65
N ARG A 91 34.05 7.31 28.65
CA ARG A 91 33.61 7.33 27.24
C ARG A 91 32.28 6.58 27.07
N ARG A 92 31.14 7.27 27.22
CA ARG A 92 29.85 6.77 26.75
C ARG A 92 29.93 6.54 25.24
N ARG A 93 30.05 5.28 24.82
CA ARG A 93 29.90 4.88 23.41
C ARG A 93 28.44 5.13 23.00
N LEU A 94 28.18 6.24 22.34
CA LEU A 94 26.92 6.45 21.63
C LEU A 94 26.85 5.42 20.50
N PHE A 95 25.99 4.41 20.66
CA PHE A 95 25.65 3.48 19.60
C PHE A 95 24.91 4.26 18.50
N LYS A 96 25.63 4.66 17.45
CA LYS A 96 25.01 4.87 16.14
C LYS A 96 24.79 3.48 15.52
N PRO A 97 23.56 3.06 15.21
CA PRO A 97 23.33 1.86 14.42
C PRO A 97 23.72 2.13 12.96
N SER A 98 25.01 2.10 12.66
CA SER A 98 25.51 2.19 11.27
C SER A 98 25.32 0.85 10.55
N VAL A 99 24.07 0.43 10.39
CA VAL A 99 23.70 -0.65 9.48
C VAL A 99 23.89 -0.10 8.06
N ARG A 100 25.09 -0.30 7.50
CA ARG A 100 25.23 -0.35 6.05
C ARG A 100 24.67 -1.71 5.63
N PRO A 101 23.65 -1.78 4.76
CA PRO A 101 23.31 -3.04 4.11
C PRO A 101 24.51 -3.55 3.30
N PRO A 102 24.61 -4.85 3.03
CA PRO A 102 25.59 -5.36 2.08
C PRO A 102 25.37 -4.70 0.70
N ALA A 103 26.46 -4.47 -0.02
CA ALA A 103 26.39 -3.96 -1.39
C ALA A 103 25.61 -4.95 -2.29
N PRO A 104 24.80 -4.47 -3.23
CA PRO A 104 23.97 -5.34 -4.07
C PRO A 104 24.85 -6.24 -4.95
N SER A 105 24.92 -7.52 -4.61
CA SER A 105 25.50 -8.54 -5.49
C SER A 105 24.52 -8.83 -6.63
N ALA A 106 24.98 -8.77 -7.88
CA ALA A 106 24.23 -9.33 -8.99
C ALA A 106 24.00 -10.83 -8.75
N LEU A 107 22.74 -11.25 -8.69
CA LEU A 107 22.37 -12.65 -8.48
C LEU A 107 22.55 -13.44 -9.79
N GLU A 108 23.77 -13.90 -10.02
CA GLU A 108 24.04 -14.98 -10.99
C GLU A 108 23.22 -16.23 -10.60
N PRO A 109 22.39 -16.79 -11.50
CA PRO A 109 21.59 -17.98 -11.19
C PRO A 109 22.48 -19.21 -10.99
N SER A 110 22.86 -19.51 -9.75
CA SER A 110 23.77 -20.62 -9.47
C SER A 110 23.15 -21.96 -9.88
N ALA A 111 23.83 -22.71 -10.75
CA ALA A 111 23.34 -23.93 -11.38
C ALA A 111 23.33 -25.17 -10.44
N ARG A 112 22.86 -25.00 -9.20
CA ARG A 112 22.85 -26.01 -8.14
C ARG A 112 21.54 -26.07 -7.32
N CYS A 113 20.45 -25.49 -7.82
CA CYS A 113 19.14 -25.63 -7.18
C CYS A 113 18.57 -27.05 -7.30
N MET A 114 18.84 -27.87 -6.28
CA MET A 114 18.11 -29.12 -5.99
C MET A 114 17.62 -29.08 -4.54
N THR A 115 16.35 -28.76 -4.34
CA THR A 115 15.69 -28.74 -3.03
C THR A 115 14.95 -30.06 -2.79
N SER A 116 15.57 -30.97 -2.04
CA SER A 116 14.89 -32.17 -1.53
C SER A 116 14.10 -31.87 -0.25
N ASP A 117 13.14 -32.72 0.11
CA ASP A 117 12.45 -32.67 1.42
C ASP A 117 13.45 -32.68 2.58
N ASP A 118 14.56 -33.39 2.37
CA ASP A 118 15.70 -33.50 3.26
C ASP A 118 16.42 -32.16 3.52
N ALA A 119 16.27 -31.16 2.65
CA ALA A 119 16.73 -29.79 2.90
C ALA A 119 15.72 -29.02 3.78
N LEU A 120 14.42 -29.12 3.48
CA LEU A 120 13.34 -28.50 4.28
C LEU A 120 13.43 -28.95 5.75
N LEU A 121 13.51 -30.27 5.95
CA LEU A 121 13.61 -30.94 7.25
C LEU A 121 14.85 -30.55 8.08
N ARG A 122 15.91 -30.04 7.45
CA ARG A 122 17.15 -29.56 8.11
C ARG A 122 17.13 -28.06 8.42
N GLY A 123 15.97 -27.42 8.33
CA GLY A 123 15.84 -25.98 8.49
C GLY A 123 16.26 -25.23 7.22
N ALA A 124 15.65 -25.57 6.06
CA ALA A 124 15.87 -24.81 4.82
C ALA A 124 15.65 -23.30 4.95
N TYR A 125 14.91 -22.88 5.99
CA TYR A 125 14.57 -21.49 6.31
C TYR A 125 15.25 -20.97 7.59
N ASP A 126 16.10 -21.75 8.27
CA ASP A 126 16.94 -21.21 9.36
C ASP A 126 18.02 -20.33 8.73
N VAL A 127 17.76 -19.02 8.68
CA VAL A 127 18.58 -18.03 7.97
C VAL A 127 19.63 -17.43 8.92
N PRO A 128 20.94 -17.63 8.65
CA PRO A 128 22.00 -17.07 9.48
C PRO A 128 21.88 -15.54 9.61
N GLY A 129 21.89 -15.04 10.85
CA GLY A 129 21.73 -13.62 11.18
C GLY A 129 20.28 -13.15 11.36
N VAL A 130 19.30 -13.92 10.87
CA VAL A 130 17.86 -13.73 11.19
C VAL A 130 17.49 -14.54 12.44
N GLY A 131 18.15 -15.69 12.61
CA GLY A 131 17.90 -16.66 13.68
C GLY A 131 16.81 -17.67 13.29
N ASP A 132 16.61 -18.66 14.15
CA ASP A 132 15.44 -19.55 14.06
C ASP A 132 14.17 -18.70 13.95
N LEU A 133 13.26 -19.11 13.06
CA LEU A 133 12.29 -18.31 12.29
C LEU A 133 11.21 -17.57 13.11
N GLY A 134 11.42 -17.32 14.40
CA GLY A 134 10.31 -17.21 15.33
C GLY A 134 9.48 -18.48 15.42
N LEU A 135 9.97 -19.59 14.85
CA LEU A 135 9.46 -20.91 15.15
C LEU A 135 9.67 -21.20 16.65
N PRO A 136 8.79 -22.01 17.24
CA PRO A 136 8.96 -22.46 18.62
C PRO A 136 10.26 -23.27 18.74
N PRO A 137 11.03 -23.11 19.84
CA PRO A 137 12.22 -23.93 20.09
C PRO A 137 11.92 -25.44 19.98
N PRO A 138 12.87 -26.26 19.49
CA PRO A 138 12.67 -27.68 19.27
C PRO A 138 12.04 -28.41 20.46
N GLY A 139 10.83 -28.93 20.28
CA GLY A 139 10.01 -29.55 21.33
C GLY A 139 8.79 -28.73 21.76
N THR A 140 8.64 -27.51 21.26
CA THR A 140 7.39 -26.72 21.33
C THR A 140 6.75 -26.60 19.94
N ALA A 141 5.47 -26.20 19.88
CA ALA A 141 4.67 -26.08 18.66
C ALA A 141 3.98 -24.71 18.62
N MET A 142 3.79 -24.13 17.43
CA MET A 142 3.09 -22.85 17.25
C MET A 142 1.58 -23.10 17.27
N TRP A 143 1.16 -24.16 16.58
CA TRP A 143 -0.18 -24.71 16.62
C TRP A 143 -0.05 -26.23 16.72
N ALA A 144 -0.18 -26.76 17.94
CA ALA A 144 -0.12 -28.21 18.18
C ALA A 144 -1.29 -28.95 17.50
N VAL A 145 -0.99 -30.04 16.79
CA VAL A 145 -1.98 -30.85 16.05
C VAL A 145 -1.76 -32.36 16.22
N ARG A 146 -2.75 -33.16 15.84
CA ARG A 146 -2.72 -34.63 15.96
C ARG A 146 -1.79 -35.27 14.92
N THR A 147 -0.52 -35.35 15.28
CA THR A 147 0.50 -36.16 14.57
C THR A 147 1.26 -37.07 15.55
N ARG A 148 2.01 -38.03 15.03
CA ARG A 148 3.09 -38.74 15.76
C ARG A 148 4.49 -38.36 15.26
N SER A 149 4.57 -37.58 14.18
CA SER A 149 5.81 -37.19 13.53
C SER A 149 6.20 -35.79 13.97
N ALA A 150 7.25 -35.69 14.80
CA ALA A 150 7.81 -34.38 15.18
C ALA A 150 8.27 -33.57 13.96
N SER A 151 8.60 -34.24 12.85
CA SER A 151 8.91 -33.60 11.56
C SER A 151 7.66 -33.03 10.88
N ALA A 152 6.53 -33.74 10.91
CA ALA A 152 5.26 -33.20 10.39
C ALA A 152 4.78 -31.98 11.19
N GLN A 153 4.90 -31.99 12.53
CA GLN A 153 4.57 -30.82 13.37
C GLN A 153 5.42 -29.60 13.00
N ARG A 154 6.75 -29.76 12.83
CA ARG A 154 7.63 -28.64 12.43
C ARG A 154 7.30 -28.10 11.03
N LEU A 155 7.08 -28.99 10.06
CA LEU A 155 6.71 -28.60 8.69
C LEU A 155 5.31 -27.96 8.63
N PHE A 156 4.38 -28.40 9.50
CA PHE A 156 3.07 -27.78 9.68
C PHE A 156 3.20 -26.37 10.27
N ASP A 157 3.90 -26.19 11.39
CA ASP A 157 4.11 -24.88 12.02
C ASP A 157 4.80 -23.89 11.04
N GLN A 158 5.80 -24.37 10.29
CA GLN A 158 6.51 -23.62 9.26
C GLN A 158 5.60 -23.25 8.07
N GLY A 159 4.88 -24.22 7.51
CA GLY A 159 3.95 -24.00 6.41
C GLY A 159 2.80 -23.07 6.78
N VAL A 160 2.27 -23.19 8.00
CA VAL A 160 1.24 -22.29 8.54
C VAL A 160 1.80 -20.89 8.81
N LEU A 161 3.03 -20.72 9.29
CA LEU A 161 3.65 -19.39 9.46
C LEU A 161 3.90 -18.69 8.11
N LEU A 162 4.26 -19.45 7.07
CA LEU A 162 4.39 -18.96 5.70
C LEU A 162 3.02 -18.55 5.12
N LEU A 163 2.00 -19.38 5.33
CA LEU A 163 0.60 -19.14 4.94
C LEU A 163 0.00 -17.91 5.63
N MET A 164 0.21 -17.76 6.94
CA MET A 164 -0.25 -16.60 7.71
C MET A 164 0.41 -15.28 7.27
N GLY A 165 1.50 -15.35 6.49
CA GLY A 165 2.11 -14.21 5.79
C GLY A 165 1.96 -14.27 4.27
N PHE A 166 1.01 -15.03 3.72
CA PHE A 166 0.72 -15.15 2.29
C PHE A 166 1.88 -15.62 1.39
N ASN A 167 2.96 -16.21 1.91
CA ASN A 167 3.91 -16.93 1.04
C ASN A 167 3.36 -18.32 0.70
N HIS A 168 2.29 -18.34 -0.10
CA HIS A 168 1.57 -19.55 -0.51
C HIS A 168 2.46 -20.60 -1.21
N PRO A 169 3.38 -20.27 -2.14
CA PRO A 169 4.26 -21.26 -2.78
C PRO A 169 5.16 -22.02 -1.79
N GLU A 170 5.70 -21.32 -0.80
CA GLU A 170 6.51 -21.95 0.25
C GLU A 170 5.65 -22.67 1.30
N ALA A 171 4.48 -22.12 1.64
CA ALA A 171 3.52 -22.78 2.52
C ALA A 171 3.07 -24.14 1.96
N ILE A 172 2.63 -24.18 0.70
CA ILE A 172 2.23 -25.40 -0.02
C ILE A 172 3.36 -26.44 0.04
N ARG A 173 4.61 -26.07 -0.30
CA ARG A 173 5.73 -27.02 -0.30
C ARG A 173 5.99 -27.64 1.08
N ASN A 174 5.92 -26.86 2.15
CA ASN A 174 6.09 -27.36 3.51
C ASN A 174 4.92 -28.24 3.96
N LEU A 175 3.69 -27.88 3.58
CA LEU A 175 2.48 -28.63 3.96
C LEU A 175 2.35 -29.95 3.19
N GLU A 176 2.76 -29.99 1.92
CA GLU A 176 2.95 -31.25 1.19
C GLU A 176 4.05 -32.13 1.81
N ALA A 177 5.16 -31.54 2.28
CA ALA A 177 6.19 -32.29 3.00
C ALA A 177 5.67 -32.79 4.37
N ALA A 178 4.82 -32.02 5.05
CA ALA A 178 4.19 -32.42 6.31
C ALA A 178 3.25 -33.63 6.10
N THR A 179 2.45 -33.64 5.03
CA THR A 179 1.57 -34.77 4.70
C THR A 179 2.32 -36.00 4.19
N ARG A 180 3.51 -35.84 3.59
CA ARG A 180 4.47 -36.94 3.36
C ARG A 180 5.07 -37.47 4.68
N ALA A 181 5.33 -36.59 5.65
CA ALA A 181 5.94 -36.93 6.94
C ALA A 181 4.99 -37.53 7.99
N ASP A 182 3.67 -37.32 7.87
CA ASP A 182 2.61 -38.09 8.56
C ASP A 182 1.30 -38.05 7.76
N GLY A 183 1.05 -39.11 6.98
CA GLY A 183 -0.13 -39.21 6.13
C GLY A 183 -1.48 -39.26 6.87
N ASP A 184 -1.48 -39.49 8.19
CA ASP A 184 -2.67 -39.45 9.05
C ASP A 184 -2.83 -38.10 9.80
N CYS A 185 -1.93 -37.12 9.60
CA CYS A 185 -2.06 -35.77 10.15
C CYS A 185 -3.20 -34.98 9.47
N GLY A 186 -4.41 -35.03 10.04
CA GLY A 186 -5.60 -34.37 9.47
C GLY A 186 -5.43 -32.86 9.27
N MET A 187 -4.84 -32.16 10.24
CA MET A 187 -4.58 -30.72 10.12
C MET A 187 -3.52 -30.38 9.06
N CYS A 188 -2.56 -31.26 8.79
CA CYS A 188 -1.59 -31.07 7.71
C CYS A 188 -2.30 -31.05 6.34
N TRP A 189 -3.26 -31.95 6.13
CA TRP A 189 -4.10 -31.98 4.93
C TRP A 189 -5.06 -30.78 4.86
N TRP A 190 -5.67 -30.37 5.98
CA TRP A 190 -6.49 -29.15 6.05
C TRP A 190 -5.70 -27.89 5.71
N ALA A 191 -4.51 -27.71 6.26
CA ALA A 191 -3.68 -26.53 5.98
C ALA A 191 -3.19 -26.53 4.53
N LEU A 192 -2.85 -27.69 3.95
CA LEU A 192 -2.56 -27.80 2.52
C LEU A 192 -3.76 -27.37 1.66
N ALA A 193 -4.98 -27.80 2.03
CA ALA A 193 -6.21 -27.35 1.37
C ALA A 193 -6.45 -25.84 1.52
N TYR A 194 -6.13 -25.28 2.69
CA TYR A 194 -6.22 -23.83 2.94
C TYR A 194 -5.18 -23.04 2.15
N ALA A 195 -3.96 -23.55 2.01
CA ALA A 195 -2.87 -22.88 1.31
C ALA A 195 -3.07 -22.81 -0.21
N HIS A 196 -3.96 -23.63 -0.78
CA HIS A 196 -4.45 -23.49 -2.15
C HIS A 196 -5.71 -22.60 -2.29
N GLY A 197 -6.19 -21.98 -1.20
CA GLY A 197 -7.35 -21.10 -1.19
C GLY A 197 -7.06 -19.68 -1.69
N PRO A 198 -8.11 -18.88 -1.97
CA PRO A 198 -7.96 -17.45 -2.17
C PRO A 198 -7.67 -16.74 -0.84
N HIS A 199 -7.12 -15.53 -0.94
CA HIS A 199 -6.95 -14.58 0.16
C HIS A 199 -7.09 -13.15 -0.37
N VAL A 200 -7.08 -12.14 0.50
CA VAL A 200 -7.33 -10.71 0.15
C VAL A 200 -6.52 -10.14 -1.03
N ASN A 201 -5.37 -10.72 -1.38
CA ASN A 201 -4.51 -10.30 -2.50
C ASN A 201 -4.52 -11.25 -3.71
N MET A 202 -5.15 -12.43 -3.64
CA MET A 202 -5.14 -13.44 -4.71
C MET A 202 -6.48 -14.16 -4.87
N ALA A 203 -7.02 -14.15 -6.11
CA ALA A 203 -8.22 -14.89 -6.47
C ALA A 203 -7.90 -16.35 -6.82
N LEU A 204 -8.83 -17.26 -6.49
CA LEU A 204 -8.70 -18.69 -6.74
C LEU A 204 -8.75 -19.03 -8.24
N ASP A 205 -7.76 -19.77 -8.73
CA ASP A 205 -7.77 -20.38 -10.07
C ASP A 205 -8.24 -21.86 -10.05
N ALA A 206 -8.44 -22.44 -11.24
CA ALA A 206 -8.95 -23.80 -11.39
C ALA A 206 -7.96 -24.91 -10.95
N ALA A 207 -6.66 -24.69 -11.08
CA ALA A 207 -5.63 -25.66 -10.67
C ALA A 207 -5.48 -25.67 -9.15
N HIS A 208 -5.44 -24.48 -8.53
CA HIS A 208 -5.47 -24.31 -7.09
C HIS A 208 -6.75 -24.87 -6.47
N SER A 209 -7.93 -24.58 -7.05
CA SER A 209 -9.21 -25.16 -6.62
C SER A 209 -9.20 -26.70 -6.66
N ALA A 210 -8.70 -27.30 -7.74
CA ALA A 210 -8.61 -28.76 -7.85
C ALA A 210 -7.60 -29.38 -6.85
N ALA A 211 -6.52 -28.67 -6.50
CA ALA A 211 -5.57 -29.12 -5.48
C ALA A 211 -6.16 -29.00 -4.07
N ALA A 212 -6.84 -27.90 -3.77
CA ALA A 212 -7.53 -27.66 -2.51
C ALA A 212 -8.55 -28.76 -2.20
N ARG A 213 -9.38 -29.15 -3.19
CA ARG A 213 -10.34 -30.26 -3.07
C ARG A 213 -9.67 -31.57 -2.66
N ARG A 214 -8.64 -32.03 -3.39
CA ARG A 214 -7.95 -33.31 -3.08
C ARG A 214 -7.33 -33.35 -1.68
N ALA A 215 -6.79 -32.22 -1.22
CA ALA A 215 -6.27 -32.11 0.14
C ALA A 215 -7.38 -32.12 1.20
N LEU A 216 -8.49 -31.42 0.96
CA LEU A 216 -9.66 -31.40 1.84
C LEU A 216 -10.36 -32.76 1.90
N GLU A 217 -10.56 -33.46 0.78
CA GLU A 217 -11.10 -34.82 0.70
C GLU A 217 -10.31 -35.77 1.62
N ARG A 218 -8.97 -35.67 1.60
CA ARG A 218 -8.11 -36.45 2.48
C ARG A 218 -8.21 -36.00 3.94
N ALA A 219 -8.37 -34.70 4.23
CA ALA A 219 -8.60 -34.21 5.59
C ALA A 219 -9.94 -34.70 6.18
N LEU A 220 -11.02 -34.65 5.39
CA LEU A 220 -12.35 -35.13 5.77
C LEU A 220 -12.34 -36.64 6.06
N ALA A 221 -11.65 -37.44 5.24
CA ALA A 221 -11.43 -38.87 5.50
C ALA A 221 -10.59 -39.19 6.76
N LEU A 222 -10.05 -38.17 7.43
CA LEU A 222 -9.36 -38.27 8.72
C LEU A 222 -10.20 -37.74 9.89
N ALA A 223 -11.19 -36.86 9.63
CA ALA A 223 -11.86 -36.02 10.63
C ALA A 223 -12.40 -36.80 11.85
N ASP A 224 -13.05 -37.94 11.63
CA ASP A 224 -13.66 -38.75 12.70
C ASP A 224 -12.63 -39.47 13.60
N ARG A 225 -11.34 -39.38 13.25
CA ARG A 225 -10.19 -39.88 14.05
C ARG A 225 -9.39 -38.74 14.72
N LEU A 226 -9.78 -37.48 14.53
CA LEU A 226 -9.09 -36.31 15.10
C LEU A 226 -9.70 -35.89 16.45
N PRO A 227 -8.96 -35.11 17.27
CA PRO A 227 -9.56 -34.36 18.38
C PRO A 227 -10.68 -33.44 17.89
N ALA A 228 -11.73 -33.24 18.69
CA ALA A 228 -12.93 -32.49 18.29
C ALA A 228 -12.63 -31.10 17.70
N ARG A 229 -11.69 -30.35 18.29
CA ARG A 229 -11.19 -29.06 17.79
C ARG A 229 -10.65 -29.15 16.36
N GLU A 230 -9.81 -30.13 16.08
CA GLU A 230 -9.22 -30.34 14.74
C GLU A 230 -10.27 -30.81 13.74
N ALA A 231 -11.15 -31.74 14.13
CA ALA A 231 -12.28 -32.16 13.30
C ALA A 231 -13.20 -30.98 12.93
N ALA A 232 -13.38 -30.01 13.83
CA ALA A 232 -14.16 -28.80 13.58
C ALA A 232 -13.49 -27.88 12.54
N TYR A 233 -12.16 -27.68 12.56
CA TYR A 233 -11.45 -26.96 11.50
C TYR A 233 -11.60 -27.64 10.13
N VAL A 234 -11.44 -28.97 10.08
CA VAL A 234 -11.61 -29.74 8.83
C VAL A 234 -13.00 -29.54 8.24
N ARG A 235 -14.04 -29.74 9.06
CA ARG A 235 -15.45 -29.61 8.65
C ARG A 235 -15.85 -28.16 8.36
N ALA A 236 -15.22 -27.18 9.01
CA ALA A 236 -15.49 -25.76 8.74
C ALA A 236 -15.02 -25.32 7.34
N LEU A 237 -13.94 -25.92 6.80
CA LEU A 237 -13.39 -25.59 5.47
C LEU A 237 -14.21 -26.19 4.30
N GLU A 238 -14.98 -27.25 4.56
CA GLU A 238 -15.76 -27.99 3.56
C GLU A 238 -16.56 -27.12 2.55
N PRO A 239 -17.40 -26.15 2.98
CA PRO A 239 -18.17 -25.32 2.05
C PRO A 239 -17.33 -24.37 1.17
N ARG A 240 -16.03 -24.16 1.47
CA ARG A 240 -15.16 -23.31 0.63
C ARG A 240 -14.86 -23.95 -0.72
N TYR A 241 -14.82 -25.30 -0.77
CA TYR A 241 -14.39 -26.08 -1.94
C TYR A 241 -15.41 -27.12 -2.42
N ALA A 242 -16.58 -27.22 -1.78
CA ALA A 242 -17.73 -27.95 -2.31
C ALA A 242 -18.15 -27.36 -3.68
N LEU A 243 -17.97 -28.12 -4.77
CA LEU A 243 -18.10 -27.64 -6.14
C LEU A 243 -18.69 -28.72 -7.05
N ASP A 244 -19.70 -28.35 -7.84
CA ASP A 244 -19.97 -28.99 -9.13
C ASP A 244 -18.94 -28.47 -10.15
N GLU A 245 -18.39 -29.34 -10.99
CA GLU A 245 -17.38 -28.95 -11.98
C GLU A 245 -17.93 -27.98 -13.05
N ALA A 246 -19.26 -27.83 -13.15
CA ALA A 246 -19.92 -26.83 -13.98
C ALA A 246 -19.81 -25.38 -13.46
N GLU A 247 -19.53 -25.14 -12.18
CA GLU A 247 -19.66 -23.81 -11.53
C GLU A 247 -18.33 -23.07 -11.24
N PHE A 248 -17.36 -23.13 -12.16
CA PHE A 248 -16.13 -22.33 -12.03
C PHE A 248 -16.36 -20.85 -12.41
N GLY A 249 -16.60 -19.99 -11.42
CA GLY A 249 -16.72 -18.54 -11.64
C GLY A 249 -16.74 -17.69 -10.36
N ARG A 250 -16.42 -16.39 -10.50
CA ARG A 250 -16.27 -15.45 -9.37
C ARG A 250 -17.51 -15.30 -8.48
N MET A 251 -18.71 -15.43 -9.03
CA MET A 251 -19.96 -15.34 -8.26
C MET A 251 -20.21 -16.60 -7.41
N ALA A 252 -20.02 -17.79 -7.99
CA ALA A 252 -20.09 -19.05 -7.27
C ALA A 252 -19.02 -19.12 -6.15
N GLN A 253 -17.82 -18.60 -6.41
CA GLN A 253 -16.76 -18.50 -5.41
C GLN A 253 -17.16 -17.61 -4.22
N ARG A 254 -17.72 -16.41 -4.48
CA ARG A 254 -18.27 -15.54 -3.41
C ARG A 254 -19.34 -16.25 -2.57
N GLY A 255 -20.18 -17.08 -3.18
CA GLY A 255 -21.17 -17.90 -2.45
C GLY A 255 -20.53 -18.91 -1.49
N ARG A 256 -19.46 -19.57 -1.92
CA ARG A 256 -18.67 -20.53 -1.13
C ARG A 256 -17.87 -19.86 -0.02
N ASP A 257 -17.17 -18.76 -0.31
CA ASP A 257 -16.43 -18.01 0.71
C ASP A 257 -17.40 -17.43 1.78
N ALA A 258 -18.59 -16.98 1.39
CA ALA A 258 -19.62 -16.58 2.34
C ALA A 258 -20.16 -17.75 3.20
N ALA A 259 -20.20 -18.97 2.65
CA ALA A 259 -20.57 -20.17 3.40
C ALA A 259 -19.45 -20.61 4.37
N PHE A 260 -18.21 -20.57 3.92
CA PHE A 260 -17.01 -20.76 4.74
C PHE A 260 -16.90 -19.74 5.89
N SER A 261 -17.25 -18.48 5.63
CA SER A 261 -17.25 -17.46 6.69
C SER A 261 -18.32 -17.73 7.76
N ARG A 262 -19.47 -18.31 7.39
CA ARG A 262 -20.50 -18.73 8.36
C ARG A 262 -20.04 -19.92 9.22
N THR A 263 -19.34 -20.91 8.65
CA THR A 263 -18.79 -22.03 9.43
C THR A 263 -17.64 -21.59 10.34
N MET A 264 -16.78 -20.68 9.88
CA MET A 264 -15.74 -20.07 10.74
C MET A 264 -16.31 -19.19 11.85
N ALA A 265 -17.40 -18.45 11.59
CA ALA A 265 -18.10 -17.69 12.62
C ALA A 265 -18.66 -18.60 13.73
N ALA A 266 -19.23 -19.74 13.35
CA ALA A 266 -19.72 -20.75 14.29
C ALA A 266 -18.58 -21.38 15.10
N LEU A 267 -17.44 -21.68 14.47
CA LEU A 267 -16.25 -22.21 15.16
C LEU A 267 -15.66 -21.20 16.15
N HIS A 268 -15.51 -19.92 15.75
CA HIS A 268 -15.05 -18.87 16.65
C HIS A 268 -16.01 -18.62 17.83
N ALA A 269 -17.33 -18.72 17.60
CA ALA A 269 -18.33 -18.59 18.66
C ALA A 269 -18.33 -19.77 19.65
N ALA A 270 -17.97 -20.98 19.19
CA ALA A 270 -17.82 -22.17 20.04
C ALA A 270 -16.50 -22.16 20.85
N GLU A 271 -15.41 -21.66 20.24
CA GLU A 271 -14.06 -21.66 20.81
C GLU A 271 -13.53 -20.22 20.98
N PRO A 272 -14.09 -19.39 21.89
CA PRO A 272 -13.78 -17.96 22.01
C PRO A 272 -12.40 -17.63 22.59
N GLU A 273 -11.66 -18.62 23.08
CA GLU A 273 -10.24 -18.51 23.45
C GLU A 273 -9.29 -18.99 22.34
N ASP A 274 -9.80 -19.56 21.24
CA ASP A 274 -8.95 -19.99 20.13
C ASP A 274 -8.60 -18.82 19.22
N ALA A 275 -7.39 -18.27 19.45
CA ALA A 275 -6.85 -17.17 18.66
C ALA A 275 -6.70 -17.51 17.16
N HIS A 276 -6.48 -18.79 16.80
CA HIS A 276 -6.42 -19.20 15.40
C HIS A 276 -7.83 -19.20 14.79
N ALA A 277 -8.84 -19.71 15.51
CA ALA A 277 -10.24 -19.67 15.04
C ALA A 277 -10.73 -18.23 14.84
N ALA A 278 -10.41 -17.34 15.79
CA ALA A 278 -10.74 -15.93 15.73
C ALA A 278 -10.05 -15.21 14.55
N ALA A 279 -8.77 -15.47 14.31
CA ALA A 279 -8.02 -14.89 13.19
C ALA A 279 -8.50 -15.41 11.81
N LEU A 280 -8.74 -16.71 11.67
CA LEU A 280 -9.25 -17.32 10.44
C LEU A 280 -10.71 -16.95 10.15
N TYR A 281 -11.53 -16.70 11.19
CA TYR A 281 -12.84 -16.09 11.01
C TYR A 281 -12.71 -14.65 10.45
N ALA A 282 -11.84 -13.82 11.02
CA ALA A 282 -11.63 -12.47 10.48
C ALA A 282 -11.14 -12.49 9.02
N GLU A 283 -10.21 -13.40 8.67
CA GLU A 283 -9.77 -13.64 7.30
C GLU A 283 -10.95 -13.99 6.37
N SER A 284 -11.76 -14.97 6.76
CA SER A 284 -12.92 -15.43 5.97
C SER A 284 -13.93 -14.31 5.66
N VAL A 285 -14.02 -13.29 6.52
CA VAL A 285 -14.86 -12.10 6.30
C VAL A 285 -14.17 -11.09 5.40
N MET A 286 -12.87 -10.85 5.60
CA MET A 286 -12.10 -9.93 4.77
C MET A 286 -12.00 -10.39 3.30
N ASP A 287 -11.99 -11.70 3.06
CA ASP A 287 -12.06 -12.30 1.71
C ASP A 287 -13.40 -12.07 0.99
N LEU A 288 -14.48 -11.72 1.71
CA LEU A 288 -15.75 -11.30 1.08
C LEU A 288 -15.67 -9.86 0.54
N PHE A 289 -14.83 -9.03 1.15
CA PHE A 289 -14.70 -7.60 0.89
C PHE A 289 -13.22 -7.20 0.63
N PRO A 290 -12.49 -7.88 -0.30
CA PRO A 290 -11.06 -7.66 -0.47
C PRO A 290 -10.79 -6.19 -0.83
N TRP A 291 -10.06 -5.50 0.05
CA TRP A 291 -9.81 -4.05 -0.04
C TRP A 291 -11.09 -3.20 -0.15
N ASP A 292 -12.16 -3.59 0.55
CA ASP A 292 -13.48 -2.93 0.53
C ASP A 292 -14.19 -2.94 1.91
N TYR A 293 -13.42 -2.85 3.00
CA TYR A 293 -13.90 -3.09 4.38
C TYR A 293 -14.81 -2.00 4.97
N TYR A 294 -14.97 -0.85 4.30
CA TYR A 294 -15.66 0.34 4.80
C TYR A 294 -16.89 0.66 3.95
N GLU A 295 -17.98 1.14 4.56
CA GLU A 295 -19.28 1.23 3.89
C GLU A 295 -19.27 2.14 2.65
N ALA A 296 -18.57 3.27 2.73
CA ALA A 296 -18.27 4.11 1.59
C ALA A 296 -16.79 3.99 1.23
N ARG A 297 -16.50 3.05 0.32
CA ARG A 297 -15.27 3.07 -0.47
C ARG A 297 -15.12 4.45 -1.14
N ALA A 298 -13.93 5.03 -1.11
CA ALA A 298 -13.60 6.10 -2.04
C ALA A 298 -13.75 5.56 -3.47
N THR A 299 -14.76 6.01 -4.20
CA THR A 299 -14.75 5.92 -5.68
C THR A 299 -13.73 6.89 -6.28
N GLN A 300 -13.31 7.89 -5.50
CA GLN A 300 -12.24 8.86 -5.74
C GLN A 300 -11.66 9.25 -4.35
N GLY A 301 -10.34 9.22 -4.14
CA GLY A 301 -9.72 9.66 -2.89
C GLY A 301 -8.54 8.81 -2.38
N PHE A 302 -7.49 9.47 -1.88
CA PHE A 302 -6.32 8.82 -1.25
C PHE A 302 -6.61 8.16 0.12
N ARG A 303 -7.73 8.47 0.77
CA ARG A 303 -8.29 7.73 1.92
C ARG A 303 -9.80 7.59 1.70
N PRO A 304 -10.48 6.53 2.17
CA PRO A 304 -11.93 6.44 2.03
C PRO A 304 -12.63 7.54 2.86
N PRO A 305 -13.76 8.09 2.36
CA PRO A 305 -14.48 9.17 3.04
C PRO A 305 -15.24 8.71 4.29
N SER A 306 -15.35 7.40 4.54
CA SER A 306 -16.01 6.84 5.72
C SER A 306 -15.02 6.12 6.63
N ALA A 307 -15.02 6.51 7.91
CA ALA A 307 -14.39 5.76 8.99
C ALA A 307 -15.23 4.54 9.46
N MET A 308 -16.43 4.34 8.90
CA MET A 308 -17.34 3.28 9.31
C MET A 308 -17.07 1.99 8.55
N LEU A 309 -16.55 0.99 9.26
CA LEU A 309 -16.45 -0.40 8.81
C LEU A 309 -17.83 -0.95 8.47
N ARG A 310 -17.90 -1.83 7.46
CA ARG A 310 -19.06 -2.71 7.26
C ARG A 310 -19.30 -3.53 8.52
N ALA A 311 -20.56 -3.87 8.83
CA ALA A 311 -20.93 -4.59 10.05
C ALA A 311 -20.16 -5.92 10.22
N GLU A 312 -19.94 -6.64 9.11
CA GLU A 312 -19.14 -7.86 9.06
C GLU A 312 -17.66 -7.57 9.36
N CYS A 313 -17.08 -6.53 8.74
CA CYS A 313 -15.69 -6.14 8.97
C CYS A 313 -15.45 -5.59 10.38
N ALA A 314 -16.46 -4.99 11.02
CA ALA A 314 -16.44 -4.64 12.44
C ALA A 314 -16.42 -5.89 13.35
N ALA A 315 -17.16 -6.95 13.00
CA ALA A 315 -17.08 -8.24 13.68
C ALA A 315 -15.72 -8.91 13.47
N ALA A 316 -15.14 -8.84 12.26
CA ALA A 316 -13.78 -9.30 11.98
C ALA A 316 -12.74 -8.56 12.83
N LYS A 317 -12.78 -7.22 12.90
CA LYS A 317 -11.90 -6.42 13.76
C LYS A 317 -11.99 -6.85 15.23
N LYS A 318 -13.19 -7.09 15.74
CA LYS A 318 -13.41 -7.59 17.11
C LYS A 318 -12.82 -8.99 17.34
N ALA A 319 -12.87 -9.87 16.34
CA ALA A 319 -12.24 -11.20 16.40
C ALA A 319 -10.70 -11.10 16.38
N LEU A 320 -10.12 -10.19 15.58
CA LEU A 320 -8.69 -9.89 15.60
C LEU A 320 -8.23 -9.35 16.97
N GLU A 321 -9.00 -8.42 17.55
CA GLU A 321 -8.76 -7.89 18.89
C GLU A 321 -8.84 -8.99 19.97
N ARG A 322 -9.77 -9.94 19.85
CA ARG A 322 -9.85 -11.13 20.72
C ARG A 322 -8.62 -12.03 20.56
N ALA A 323 -8.23 -12.35 19.32
CA ALA A 323 -7.04 -13.14 19.02
C ALA A 323 -5.77 -12.52 19.62
N LEU A 324 -5.62 -11.19 19.54
CA LEU A 324 -4.49 -10.45 20.09
C LEU A 324 -4.56 -10.21 21.60
N ALA A 325 -5.73 -10.39 22.24
CA ALA A 325 -5.87 -10.42 23.69
C ALA A 325 -5.41 -11.76 24.28
N VAL A 326 -5.71 -12.88 23.61
CA VAL A 326 -5.25 -14.23 24.02
C VAL A 326 -3.79 -14.47 23.62
N ALA A 327 -3.43 -14.15 22.38
CA ALA A 327 -2.12 -14.39 21.79
C ALA A 327 -1.56 -13.08 21.19
N PRO A 328 -0.93 -12.20 22.00
CA PRO A 328 -0.46 -10.87 21.56
C PRO A 328 0.49 -10.84 20.36
N HIS A 329 1.12 -11.97 20.03
CA HIS A 329 2.05 -12.13 18.91
C HIS A 329 1.54 -13.03 17.79
N HIS A 330 0.24 -13.35 17.74
CA HIS A 330 -0.34 -14.22 16.72
C HIS A 330 -0.13 -13.65 15.30
N PRO A 331 0.58 -14.34 14.38
CA PRO A 331 1.00 -13.78 13.09
C PRO A 331 -0.17 -13.25 12.25
N LEU A 332 -1.16 -14.09 11.96
CA LEU A 332 -2.32 -13.71 11.14
C LEU A 332 -3.14 -12.55 11.75
N ALA A 333 -3.37 -12.56 13.06
CA ALA A 333 -4.16 -11.52 13.72
C ALA A 333 -3.47 -10.15 13.70
N LEU A 334 -2.12 -10.11 13.80
CA LEU A 334 -1.35 -8.89 13.61
C LEU A 334 -1.42 -8.41 12.15
N HIS A 335 -1.21 -9.32 11.22
CA HIS A 335 -1.19 -9.08 9.77
C HIS A 335 -2.53 -8.53 9.25
N LEU A 336 -3.63 -9.19 9.57
CA LEU A 336 -4.97 -8.77 9.15
C LEU A 336 -5.42 -7.48 9.83
N LEU A 337 -5.01 -7.20 11.06
CA LEU A 337 -5.32 -5.93 11.71
C LEU A 337 -4.60 -4.76 11.04
N VAL A 338 -3.40 -4.96 10.50
CA VAL A 338 -2.75 -3.99 9.61
C VAL A 338 -3.59 -3.81 8.34
N HIS A 339 -3.85 -4.87 7.56
CA HIS A 339 -4.63 -4.76 6.31
C HIS A 339 -6.03 -4.13 6.49
N LEU A 340 -6.67 -4.32 7.66
CA LEU A 340 -7.98 -3.74 7.96
C LEU A 340 -7.91 -2.25 8.37
N THR A 341 -6.79 -1.79 8.94
CA THR A 341 -6.59 -0.40 9.41
C THR A 341 -5.80 0.48 8.45
N GLU A 342 -4.97 -0.12 7.59
CA GLU A 342 -4.20 0.52 6.52
C GLU A 342 -5.08 1.41 5.62
N PRO A 343 -6.14 0.91 4.96
CA PRO A 343 -7.00 1.73 4.09
C PRO A 343 -8.07 2.50 4.89
N SER A 344 -7.82 2.89 6.15
CA SER A 344 -8.82 3.55 7.00
C SER A 344 -8.61 5.06 7.14
N ALA A 345 -9.55 5.73 7.81
CA ALA A 345 -9.38 7.12 8.23
C ALA A 345 -8.32 7.29 9.34
N ASP A 346 -8.06 6.25 10.14
CA ASP A 346 -7.12 6.22 11.26
C ASP A 346 -6.18 4.99 11.19
N PRO A 347 -5.15 5.02 10.31
CA PRO A 347 -4.17 3.94 10.21
C PRO A 347 -3.31 3.79 11.47
N ALA A 348 -3.30 4.76 12.39
CA ALA A 348 -2.58 4.63 13.66
C ALA A 348 -3.20 3.56 14.59
N ALA A 349 -4.48 3.20 14.38
CA ALA A 349 -5.10 2.04 15.03
C ALA A 349 -4.34 0.71 14.76
N GLY A 350 -3.58 0.63 13.66
CA GLY A 350 -2.70 -0.50 13.33
C GLY A 350 -1.29 -0.44 13.94
N GLU A 351 -0.87 0.67 14.54
CA GLU A 351 0.54 0.92 14.89
C GLU A 351 1.13 -0.13 15.84
N LEU A 352 0.35 -0.59 16.83
CA LEU A 352 0.77 -1.63 17.75
C LEU A 352 0.95 -2.99 17.05
N ALA A 353 0.12 -3.30 16.04
CA ALA A 353 0.25 -4.52 15.26
C ALA A 353 1.47 -4.46 14.34
N ALA A 354 1.63 -3.37 13.58
CA ALA A 354 2.81 -3.09 12.76
C ALA A 354 4.12 -3.13 13.58
N THR A 355 4.16 -2.49 14.75
CA THR A 355 5.32 -2.51 15.66
C THR A 355 5.65 -3.93 16.14
N ARG A 356 4.63 -4.75 16.44
CA ARG A 356 4.82 -6.16 16.82
C ARG A 356 5.24 -7.06 15.67
N LEU A 357 4.88 -6.74 14.43
CA LEU A 357 5.41 -7.42 13.25
C LEU A 357 6.90 -7.06 13.02
N LEU A 358 7.22 -5.75 13.03
CA LEU A 358 8.56 -5.22 12.74
C LEU A 358 9.67 -5.81 13.63
N TYR A 359 9.44 -5.85 14.95
CA TYR A 359 10.42 -6.36 15.92
C TYR A 359 10.11 -7.80 16.40
N GLY A 360 8.96 -8.35 16.01
CA GLY A 360 8.51 -9.68 16.42
C GLY A 360 9.25 -10.82 15.74
N ALA A 361 9.01 -12.02 16.26
CA ALA A 361 9.63 -13.24 15.74
C ALA A 361 9.05 -13.62 14.37
N ALA A 362 7.72 -13.48 14.20
CA ALA A 362 7.02 -13.79 12.95
C ALA A 362 7.43 -12.89 11.76
N GLY A 363 7.75 -11.61 11.99
CA GLY A 363 8.25 -10.72 10.94
C GLY A 363 9.64 -11.12 10.45
N ARG A 364 10.53 -11.56 11.36
CA ARG A 364 11.84 -12.12 10.97
C ARG A 364 11.69 -13.38 10.11
N ALA A 365 10.61 -14.13 10.28
CA ALA A 365 10.36 -15.38 9.56
C ALA A 365 10.09 -15.20 8.06
N ASN A 366 9.39 -14.12 7.72
CA ASN A 366 8.59 -14.01 6.51
C ASN A 366 8.62 -12.55 6.02
N ALA A 367 9.13 -12.36 4.80
CA ALA A 367 9.32 -11.04 4.20
C ALA A 367 8.03 -10.20 4.18
N HIS A 368 6.88 -10.81 3.88
CA HIS A 368 5.60 -10.12 3.87
C HIS A 368 5.16 -9.69 5.27
N LEU A 369 5.32 -10.54 6.30
CA LEU A 369 4.93 -10.18 7.66
C LEU A 369 5.72 -8.97 8.20
N VAL A 370 7.02 -8.85 7.92
CA VAL A 370 7.78 -7.65 8.30
C VAL A 370 7.50 -6.47 7.37
N HIS A 371 7.30 -6.70 6.06
CA HIS A 371 6.92 -5.68 5.09
C HIS A 371 5.61 -4.97 5.46
N MET A 372 4.60 -5.70 5.92
CA MET A 372 3.30 -5.12 6.29
C MET A 372 3.41 -4.07 7.40
N ALA A 373 4.43 -4.13 8.27
CA ALA A 373 4.68 -3.03 9.20
C ALA A 373 4.95 -1.69 8.48
N GLY A 374 5.61 -1.73 7.32
CA GLY A 374 5.93 -0.58 6.49
C GLY A 374 4.70 0.19 5.99
N HIS A 375 3.58 -0.49 5.72
CA HIS A 375 2.33 0.14 5.27
C HIS A 375 1.79 1.12 6.33
N THR A 376 1.57 0.65 7.56
CA THR A 376 1.17 1.52 8.67
C THR A 376 2.21 2.60 8.94
N MET A 377 3.50 2.25 8.95
CA MET A 377 4.58 3.19 9.28
C MET A 377 4.72 4.31 8.24
N LEU A 378 4.46 4.07 6.96
CA LEU A 378 4.43 5.12 5.94
C LEU A 378 3.27 6.09 6.17
N LEU A 379 2.06 5.55 6.33
CA LEU A 379 0.82 6.33 6.47
C LEU A 379 0.81 7.23 7.71
N ILE A 380 1.45 6.81 8.81
CA ILE A 380 1.54 7.61 10.05
C ILE A 380 2.80 8.50 10.12
N GLY A 381 3.67 8.47 9.11
CA GLY A 381 4.85 9.34 9.03
C GLY A 381 6.11 8.81 9.73
N ARG A 382 6.10 7.55 10.19
CA ARG A 382 7.28 6.86 10.76
C ARG A 382 8.19 6.32 9.66
N TYR A 383 8.61 7.19 8.73
CA TYR A 383 9.36 6.81 7.53
C TYR A 383 10.66 6.04 7.80
N ALA A 384 11.35 6.31 8.91
CA ALA A 384 12.54 5.55 9.30
C ALA A 384 12.22 4.08 9.63
N ASP A 385 11.08 3.81 10.26
CA ASP A 385 10.61 2.46 10.57
C ASP A 385 10.01 1.77 9.32
N ALA A 386 9.39 2.53 8.41
CA ALA A 386 8.98 2.02 7.11
C ALA A 386 10.18 1.57 6.26
N ILE A 387 11.29 2.32 6.30
CA ILE A 387 12.56 1.95 5.67
C ILE A 387 13.14 0.67 6.32
N ASP A 388 13.16 0.58 7.65
CA ASP A 388 13.66 -0.60 8.37
C ASP A 388 12.81 -1.86 8.11
N ALA A 389 11.48 -1.73 8.10
CA ALA A 389 10.54 -2.80 7.75
C ALA A 389 10.83 -3.37 6.35
N ASN A 390 10.96 -2.49 5.36
CA ASN A 390 11.20 -2.89 3.98
C ASN A 390 12.62 -3.43 3.76
N ALA A 391 13.64 -2.84 4.39
CA ALA A 391 15.01 -3.36 4.33
C ALA A 391 15.13 -4.77 4.93
N ARG A 392 14.39 -5.06 6.00
CA ARG A 392 14.27 -6.41 6.58
C ARG A 392 13.54 -7.37 5.64
N ALA A 393 12.44 -6.95 5.04
CA ALA A 393 11.68 -7.76 4.09
C ALA A 393 12.55 -8.20 2.90
N ILE A 394 13.27 -7.24 2.30
CA ILE A 394 14.21 -7.46 1.20
C ILE A 394 15.30 -8.46 1.61
N ALA A 395 15.87 -8.33 2.81
CA ALA A 395 16.88 -9.26 3.31
C ALA A 395 16.36 -10.69 3.53
N VAL A 396 15.09 -10.87 3.90
CA VAL A 396 14.45 -12.20 4.00
C VAL A 396 14.21 -12.78 2.60
N ASP A 397 13.67 -12.00 1.66
CA ASP A 397 13.44 -12.43 0.28
C ASP A 397 14.76 -12.72 -0.48
N GLU A 398 15.83 -11.94 -0.26
CA GLU A 398 17.19 -12.21 -0.72
C GLU A 398 17.74 -13.54 -0.16
N ALA A 399 17.52 -13.81 1.14
CA ALA A 399 17.95 -15.05 1.78
C ALA A 399 17.16 -16.29 1.32
N TYR A 400 15.88 -16.13 0.96
CA TYR A 400 15.07 -17.19 0.34
C TYR A 400 15.58 -17.51 -1.07
N ALA A 401 15.79 -16.48 -1.90
CA ALA A 401 16.35 -16.65 -3.26
C ALA A 401 17.73 -17.35 -3.24
N ALA A 402 18.62 -16.94 -2.32
CA ALA A 402 19.94 -17.55 -2.14
C ALA A 402 19.91 -19.04 -1.71
N ARG A 403 18.74 -19.55 -1.32
CA ARG A 403 18.52 -20.94 -0.87
C ARG A 403 17.57 -21.71 -1.80
N CYS A 404 17.31 -21.19 -3.00
CA CYS A 404 16.38 -21.74 -4.01
C CYS A 404 14.93 -21.87 -3.52
N LEU A 405 14.53 -21.02 -2.58
CA LEU A 405 13.16 -20.84 -2.09
C LEU A 405 12.50 -19.68 -2.85
N GLN A 406 11.17 -19.64 -2.95
CA GLN A 406 10.44 -18.54 -3.57
C GLN A 406 10.36 -17.33 -2.63
N PRO A 407 10.91 -16.17 -3.02
CA PRO A 407 10.62 -14.89 -2.38
C PRO A 407 9.13 -14.55 -2.50
N TYR A 408 8.59 -13.74 -1.59
CA TYR A 408 7.20 -13.29 -1.71
C TYR A 408 7.04 -12.24 -2.82
N LEU A 409 7.65 -11.06 -2.65
CA LEU A 409 7.41 -9.92 -3.55
C LEU A 409 8.48 -8.81 -3.37
N PRO A 410 9.78 -9.11 -3.61
CA PRO A 410 10.89 -8.21 -3.25
C PRO A 410 10.79 -6.82 -3.90
N GLY A 411 10.12 -6.73 -5.06
CA GLY A 411 9.82 -5.45 -5.68
C GLY A 411 8.98 -4.52 -4.81
N HIS A 412 7.81 -4.96 -4.34
CA HIS A 412 6.86 -4.10 -3.62
C HIS A 412 7.51 -3.46 -2.37
N GLN A 413 8.39 -4.22 -1.73
CA GLN A 413 9.21 -3.79 -0.59
C GLN A 413 10.20 -2.68 -0.98
N ILE A 414 10.90 -2.84 -2.11
CA ILE A 414 11.80 -1.81 -2.67
C ILE A 414 11.01 -0.52 -2.98
N ALA A 415 9.82 -0.63 -3.59
CA ALA A 415 9.01 0.54 -3.92
C ALA A 415 8.59 1.34 -2.67
N GLN A 416 8.18 0.67 -1.60
CA GLN A 416 7.76 1.33 -0.36
C GLN A 416 8.96 1.93 0.39
N LEU A 417 10.13 1.26 0.38
CA LEU A 417 11.39 1.84 0.87
C LEU A 417 11.74 3.12 0.12
N GLN A 418 11.59 3.13 -1.21
CA GLN A 418 11.85 4.30 -2.05
C GLN A 418 10.88 5.44 -1.77
N ALA A 419 9.57 5.16 -1.63
CA ALA A 419 8.58 6.17 -1.24
C ALA A 419 8.89 6.80 0.13
N ALA A 420 9.20 5.97 1.14
CA ALA A 420 9.60 6.43 2.47
C ALA A 420 10.89 7.29 2.44
N ALA A 421 11.88 6.88 1.64
CA ALA A 421 13.12 7.61 1.45
C ALA A 421 12.88 8.96 0.73
N MET A 422 12.00 9.02 -0.27
CA MET A 422 11.64 10.27 -0.95
C MET A 422 10.90 11.24 -0.04
N LEU A 423 9.92 10.77 0.74
CA LEU A 423 9.15 11.58 1.70
C LEU A 423 10.00 12.13 2.86
N SER A 424 11.07 11.42 3.24
CA SER A 424 12.05 11.81 4.27
C SER A 424 13.32 12.49 3.74
N ALA A 425 13.34 12.88 2.45
CA ALA A 425 14.46 13.57 1.79
C ALA A 425 15.82 12.81 1.79
N ARG A 426 15.76 11.50 1.52
CA ARG A 426 16.88 10.55 1.48
C ARG A 426 17.14 10.03 0.06
N ALA A 427 17.67 10.90 -0.79
CA ALA A 427 17.89 10.66 -2.22
C ALA A 427 18.86 9.51 -2.50
N ALA A 428 19.94 9.38 -1.72
CA ALA A 428 20.93 8.33 -1.94
C ALA A 428 20.33 6.95 -1.64
N LEU A 429 19.52 6.84 -0.57
CA LEU A 429 18.81 5.61 -0.23
C LEU A 429 17.73 5.25 -1.26
N ALA A 430 16.96 6.24 -1.74
CA ALA A 430 15.97 6.02 -2.78
C ALA A 430 16.59 5.52 -4.11
N LEU A 431 17.85 5.86 -4.38
CA LEU A 431 18.60 5.36 -5.54
C LEU A 431 19.35 4.04 -5.28
N GLU A 432 19.69 3.69 -4.03
CA GLU A 432 20.54 2.53 -3.69
C GLU A 432 20.04 1.21 -4.30
N ARG A 433 18.73 0.95 -4.20
CA ARG A 433 18.08 -0.25 -4.75
C ARG A 433 17.33 -0.01 -6.06
N ALA A 434 17.56 1.13 -6.71
CA ALA A 434 16.98 1.44 -8.02
C ALA A 434 17.77 0.74 -9.15
N ALA A 435 17.25 -0.39 -9.63
CA ALA A 435 17.85 -1.15 -10.74
C ALA A 435 17.92 -0.32 -12.05
N PRO A 436 18.90 -0.55 -12.93
CA PRO A 436 18.86 -0.05 -14.31
C PRO A 436 17.67 -0.66 -15.05
N ALA A 437 17.00 0.12 -15.90
CA ALA A 437 15.81 -0.37 -16.62
C ALA A 437 16.14 -1.49 -17.64
N ALA A 438 17.41 -1.66 -17.99
CA ALA A 438 17.92 -2.72 -18.86
C ALA A 438 18.09 -4.09 -18.18
N THR A 439 18.03 -4.20 -16.85
CA THR A 439 18.29 -5.46 -16.11
C THR A 439 17.01 -6.15 -15.60
N VAL A 440 15.85 -5.91 -16.23
CA VAL A 440 14.54 -6.37 -15.73
C VAL A 440 13.80 -7.19 -16.80
N ASP A 441 14.08 -8.50 -16.82
CA ASP A 441 13.33 -9.52 -17.57
C ASP A 441 12.44 -10.34 -16.64
N ALA A 442 11.15 -10.50 -16.95
CA ALA A 442 10.27 -11.49 -16.31
C ALA A 442 8.94 -11.73 -17.06
N PRO A 443 8.22 -12.83 -16.73
CA PRO A 443 6.86 -13.11 -17.21
C PRO A 443 5.77 -12.11 -16.77
N SER A 444 4.59 -12.27 -17.36
CA SER A 444 3.54 -11.25 -17.47
C SER A 444 2.89 -10.74 -16.18
N GLN A 445 2.95 -11.44 -15.04
CA GLN A 445 2.28 -11.00 -13.80
C GLN A 445 3.14 -10.06 -12.94
N ALA A 446 4.47 -10.21 -12.91
CA ALA A 446 5.37 -9.29 -12.20
C ALA A 446 5.46 -7.90 -12.88
N ALA A 447 4.99 -7.82 -14.13
CA ALA A 447 5.23 -6.75 -15.08
C ALA A 447 4.68 -5.35 -14.73
N HIS A 448 3.74 -5.20 -13.78
CA HIS A 448 3.32 -3.89 -13.27
C HIS A 448 4.25 -3.40 -12.15
N LEU A 449 4.49 -4.21 -11.12
CA LEU A 449 5.44 -3.84 -10.06
C LEU A 449 6.82 -3.55 -10.67
N GLN A 450 7.23 -4.29 -11.71
CA GLN A 450 8.46 -4.02 -12.45
C GLN A 450 8.48 -2.73 -13.26
N SER A 451 7.34 -2.14 -13.62
CA SER A 451 7.35 -0.78 -14.19
C SER A 451 7.68 0.26 -13.11
N LEU A 452 7.42 0.00 -11.82
CA LEU A 452 7.85 0.87 -10.72
C LEU A 452 9.38 0.86 -10.58
N PHE A 453 10.06 -0.30 -10.64
CA PHE A 453 11.54 -0.33 -10.60
C PHE A 453 12.19 0.29 -11.83
N ALA A 454 11.63 0.03 -13.03
CA ALA A 454 12.11 0.63 -14.27
C ALA A 454 11.84 2.16 -14.36
N THR A 455 11.03 2.73 -13.46
CA THR A 455 10.72 4.18 -13.38
C THR A 455 11.31 4.87 -12.15
N ALA A 456 11.82 4.13 -11.15
CA ALA A 456 12.34 4.71 -9.91
C ALA A 456 13.50 5.69 -10.15
N ARG A 457 14.51 5.33 -10.95
CA ARG A 457 15.67 6.20 -11.24
C ARG A 457 15.28 7.59 -11.75
N PRO A 458 14.53 7.74 -12.86
CA PRO A 458 14.17 9.05 -13.39
C PRO A 458 13.24 9.83 -12.45
N LEU A 459 12.31 9.17 -11.75
CA LEU A 459 11.39 9.85 -10.82
C LEU A 459 12.10 10.35 -9.55
N VAL A 460 13.00 9.54 -8.96
CA VAL A 460 13.82 9.96 -7.82
C VAL A 460 14.77 11.10 -8.21
N ARG A 461 15.49 10.98 -9.33
CA ARG A 461 16.38 12.05 -9.82
C ARG A 461 15.62 13.35 -10.09
N ALA A 462 14.43 13.29 -10.70
CA ALA A 462 13.60 14.46 -10.96
C ALA A 462 13.07 15.09 -9.64
N ARG A 463 12.61 14.27 -8.69
CA ARG A 463 12.11 14.74 -7.39
C ARG A 463 13.16 15.51 -6.60
N PHE A 464 14.42 15.09 -6.68
CA PHE A 464 15.55 15.72 -5.98
C PHE A 464 16.32 16.73 -6.84
N GLY A 465 15.79 17.15 -7.99
CA GLY A 465 16.40 18.17 -8.83
C GLY A 465 17.76 17.81 -9.43
N GLN A 466 18.06 16.52 -9.58
CA GLN A 466 19.36 16.01 -10.03
C GLN A 466 19.51 16.09 -11.56
N TRP A 467 19.29 17.27 -12.14
CA TRP A 467 19.15 17.48 -13.58
C TRP A 467 20.36 17.01 -14.39
N ASP A 468 21.58 17.28 -13.91
CA ASP A 468 22.81 16.82 -14.58
C ASP A 468 22.90 15.28 -14.61
N ALA A 469 22.38 14.59 -13.59
CA ALA A 469 22.29 13.12 -13.56
C ALA A 469 21.12 12.56 -14.40
N VAL A 470 20.20 13.41 -14.88
CA VAL A 470 19.16 13.04 -15.86
C VAL A 470 19.63 13.32 -17.30
N LEU A 471 20.41 14.39 -17.51
CA LEU A 471 20.95 14.75 -18.83
C LEU A 471 22.25 14.02 -19.18
N GLY A 472 23.06 13.69 -18.19
CA GLY A 472 24.34 12.99 -18.30
C GLY A 472 24.30 11.50 -17.97
N ALA A 473 23.15 10.95 -17.56
CA ALA A 473 22.95 9.50 -17.61
C ALA A 473 23.00 9.06 -19.08
N ASP A 474 23.93 8.16 -19.41
CA ASP A 474 24.10 7.73 -20.79
C ASP A 474 22.82 7.03 -21.26
N ALA A 475 22.29 7.46 -22.42
CA ALA A 475 21.02 7.03 -22.97
C ALA A 475 21.13 5.63 -23.63
N ARG A 476 21.78 4.72 -22.90
CA ARG A 476 22.24 3.39 -23.28
C ARG A 476 22.23 2.41 -22.08
N GLU A 477 22.67 2.87 -20.90
CA GLU A 477 22.59 2.07 -19.66
C GLU A 477 21.21 2.15 -19.01
N ASP A 478 20.65 3.36 -18.94
CA ASP A 478 19.35 3.65 -18.33
C ASP A 478 18.20 3.64 -19.36
N ALA A 479 18.50 3.58 -20.67
CA ALA A 479 17.53 3.78 -21.74
C ALA A 479 16.85 2.50 -22.27
N PRO A 480 15.64 2.62 -22.89
CA PRO A 480 14.92 1.48 -23.43
C PRO A 480 15.64 0.69 -24.52
N HIS A 481 16.04 -0.54 -24.19
CA HIS A 481 16.21 -1.57 -25.22
C HIS A 481 14.82 -1.95 -25.76
N ALA A 482 14.68 -2.16 -27.08
CA ALA A 482 13.38 -2.31 -27.74
C ALA A 482 12.49 -3.45 -27.16
N ALA A 483 13.11 -4.53 -26.66
CA ALA A 483 12.42 -5.66 -26.04
C ALA A 483 12.14 -5.51 -24.53
N SER A 484 12.72 -4.51 -23.87
CA SER A 484 12.66 -4.36 -22.41
C SER A 484 11.34 -3.75 -21.90
N ILE A 485 11.06 -3.90 -20.59
CA ILE A 485 9.93 -3.22 -19.92
C ILE A 485 9.96 -1.69 -20.10
N ALA A 486 11.14 -1.12 -20.39
CA ALA A 486 11.32 0.30 -20.62
C ALA A 486 10.81 0.80 -21.99
N SER A 487 10.61 -0.06 -22.99
CA SER A 487 10.03 0.35 -24.29
C SER A 487 8.51 0.53 -24.25
N ARG A 488 7.86 0.15 -23.13
CA ARG A 488 6.42 0.33 -22.93
C ARG A 488 6.07 1.83 -22.84
N PRO A 489 4.94 2.28 -23.42
CA PRO A 489 4.59 3.71 -23.50
C PRO A 489 4.64 4.47 -22.17
N PHE A 490 4.20 3.87 -21.06
CA PHE A 490 4.25 4.52 -19.74
C PHE A 490 5.68 4.73 -19.24
N THR A 491 6.55 3.71 -19.35
CA THR A 491 7.94 3.81 -18.91
C THR A 491 8.68 4.85 -19.75
N ALA A 492 8.48 4.85 -21.08
CA ALA A 492 9.03 5.86 -21.98
C ALA A 492 8.52 7.28 -21.65
N ALA A 493 7.24 7.44 -21.30
CA ALA A 493 6.70 8.71 -20.85
C ALA A 493 7.41 9.22 -19.58
N VAL A 494 7.66 8.37 -18.59
CA VAL A 494 8.41 8.75 -17.38
C VAL A 494 9.84 9.22 -17.69
N TRP A 495 10.53 8.56 -18.64
CA TRP A 495 11.86 8.99 -19.08
C TRP A 495 11.82 10.38 -19.76
N SER A 496 10.91 10.60 -20.72
CA SER A 496 10.75 11.93 -21.35
C SER A 496 10.24 12.99 -20.36
N TYR A 497 9.47 12.64 -19.34
CA TYR A 497 9.05 13.54 -18.26
C TYR A 497 10.25 14.07 -17.47
N ALA A 498 11.04 13.18 -16.86
CA ALA A 498 12.22 13.56 -16.09
C ALA A 498 13.22 14.35 -16.96
N ARG A 499 13.45 13.89 -18.19
CA ARG A 499 14.33 14.56 -19.15
C ARG A 499 13.82 15.94 -19.58
N THR A 500 12.52 16.13 -19.74
CA THR A 500 11.94 17.44 -20.08
C THR A 500 12.11 18.44 -18.93
N LEU A 501 11.88 18.01 -17.67
CA LEU A 501 12.13 18.86 -16.50
C LEU A 501 13.62 19.23 -16.40
N ALA A 502 14.51 18.26 -16.59
CA ALA A 502 15.95 18.50 -16.57
C ALA A 502 16.40 19.48 -17.68
N LEU A 503 15.85 19.39 -18.90
CA LEU A 503 16.10 20.36 -19.96
C LEU A 503 15.54 21.74 -19.61
N ALA A 504 14.33 21.82 -19.06
CA ALA A 504 13.66 23.08 -18.70
C ALA A 504 14.42 23.88 -17.62
N HIS A 505 15.13 23.19 -16.73
CA HIS A 505 15.98 23.78 -15.67
C HIS A 505 17.46 23.94 -16.07
N SER A 506 17.79 23.74 -17.34
CA SER A 506 19.17 23.81 -17.87
C SER A 506 19.36 24.95 -18.88
N ALA A 507 20.61 25.18 -19.29
CA ALA A 507 20.95 26.04 -20.42
C ALA A 507 20.37 25.56 -21.78
N ARG A 508 19.82 24.34 -21.84
CA ARG A 508 19.20 23.73 -23.05
C ARG A 508 17.67 23.83 -23.03
N ARG A 509 17.11 24.89 -22.44
CA ARG A 509 15.65 25.04 -22.25
C ARG A 509 14.85 24.98 -23.56
N ASP A 510 15.43 25.38 -24.69
CA ASP A 510 14.75 25.31 -26.00
C ASP A 510 14.52 23.86 -26.47
N ASP A 511 15.41 22.92 -26.14
CA ASP A 511 15.23 21.49 -26.41
C ASP A 511 14.04 20.90 -25.61
N ALA A 512 13.65 21.52 -24.49
CA ALA A 512 12.62 21.00 -23.60
C ALA A 512 11.24 20.97 -24.28
N ALA A 513 10.96 21.86 -25.24
CA ALA A 513 9.74 21.82 -26.03
C ALA A 513 9.67 20.57 -26.95
N VAL A 514 10.81 20.13 -27.47
CA VAL A 514 10.92 18.92 -28.32
C VAL A 514 10.74 17.66 -27.48
N GLU A 515 11.33 17.61 -26.27
CA GLU A 515 11.15 16.47 -25.36
C GLU A 515 9.73 16.42 -24.76
N ALA A 516 9.09 17.58 -24.51
CA ALA A 516 7.69 17.65 -24.12
C ALA A 516 6.74 17.06 -25.18
N ALA A 517 7.06 17.21 -26.47
CA ALA A 517 6.30 16.60 -27.56
C ALA A 517 6.46 15.06 -27.59
N ARG A 518 7.65 14.54 -27.24
CA ARG A 518 7.89 13.10 -27.07
C ARG A 518 7.11 12.54 -25.89
N LEU A 519 7.14 13.22 -24.74
CA LEU A 519 6.29 12.89 -23.58
C LEU A 519 4.81 12.81 -23.99
N ALA A 520 4.30 13.78 -24.74
CA ALA A 520 2.91 13.78 -25.21
C ALA A 520 2.59 12.59 -26.13
N ALA A 521 3.50 12.23 -27.03
CA ALA A 521 3.35 11.05 -27.89
C ALA A 521 3.37 9.73 -27.09
N HIS A 522 4.27 9.61 -26.10
CA HIS A 522 4.33 8.43 -25.23
C HIS A 522 3.08 8.30 -24.35
N VAL A 523 2.57 9.40 -23.78
CA VAL A 523 1.31 9.39 -23.00
C VAL A 523 0.10 9.07 -23.88
N ALA A 524 0.02 9.60 -25.11
CA ALA A 524 -1.03 9.26 -26.06
C ALA A 524 -1.02 7.78 -26.48
N ALA A 525 0.14 7.12 -26.42
CA ALA A 525 0.29 5.68 -26.65
C ALA A 525 0.05 4.80 -25.40
N VAL A 526 -0.20 5.38 -24.21
CA VAL A 526 -0.63 4.61 -23.02
C VAL A 526 -2.09 4.16 -23.22
N PRO A 527 -2.39 2.86 -23.22
CA PRO A 527 -3.77 2.38 -23.39
C PRO A 527 -4.69 2.91 -22.29
N ALA A 528 -5.80 3.52 -22.68
CA ALA A 528 -6.86 3.95 -21.77
C ALA A 528 -7.61 2.73 -21.22
N ARG A 529 -7.14 2.16 -20.11
CA ARG A 529 -7.87 1.12 -19.37
C ARG A 529 -8.89 1.75 -18.42
N THR A 530 -10.14 1.31 -18.52
CA THR A 530 -11.23 1.66 -17.61
C THR A 530 -11.58 0.47 -16.72
N ALA A 531 -11.60 0.72 -15.40
CA ALA A 531 -12.14 -0.12 -14.32
C ALA A 531 -11.55 -1.53 -14.09
N MET A 532 -10.83 -1.66 -12.96
CA MET A 532 -10.70 -2.85 -12.08
C MET A 532 -11.04 -4.23 -12.68
N SER A 533 -10.02 -4.90 -13.23
CA SER A 533 -10.06 -6.30 -13.68
C SER A 533 -9.80 -7.32 -12.55
N GLY A 534 -10.13 -6.97 -11.29
CA GLY A 534 -9.98 -7.85 -10.12
C GLY A 534 -8.57 -7.94 -9.51
N HIS A 535 -7.57 -7.29 -10.13
CA HIS A 535 -6.24 -7.12 -9.55
C HIS A 535 -6.10 -5.74 -8.89
N VAL A 536 -5.48 -5.69 -7.71
CA VAL A 536 -5.18 -4.43 -6.99
C VAL A 536 -4.23 -3.51 -7.79
N PHE A 537 -3.50 -4.08 -8.76
CA PHE A 537 -2.36 -3.48 -9.46
C PHE A 537 -2.63 -3.00 -10.90
N ASP A 538 -3.90 -2.78 -11.29
CA ASP A 538 -4.26 -2.41 -12.69
C ASP A 538 -5.32 -1.29 -12.74
N GLY A 539 -5.01 -0.03 -13.11
CA GLY A 539 -3.69 0.54 -13.40
C GLY A 539 -3.78 1.96 -14.01
N CYS A 540 -3.60 3.02 -13.21
CA CYS A 540 -3.91 4.42 -13.55
C CYS A 540 -2.94 5.14 -14.50
N HIS A 541 -2.20 4.41 -15.32
CA HIS A 541 -1.08 4.92 -16.14
C HIS A 541 -1.45 6.11 -17.06
N HIS A 542 -2.70 6.22 -17.50
CA HIS A 542 -3.15 7.34 -18.32
C HIS A 542 -3.32 8.62 -17.50
N GLN A 543 -3.92 8.55 -16.31
CA GLN A 543 -4.00 9.66 -15.35
C GLN A 543 -2.59 10.13 -14.94
N LEU A 544 -1.68 9.18 -14.67
CA LEU A 544 -0.26 9.48 -14.39
C LEU A 544 0.42 10.19 -15.57
N GLY A 545 0.11 9.77 -16.80
CA GLY A 545 0.53 10.48 -18.02
C GLY A 545 0.06 11.93 -18.07
N THR A 546 -1.18 12.20 -17.67
CA THR A 546 -1.72 13.56 -17.56
C THR A 546 -1.04 14.37 -16.45
N LEU A 547 -0.74 13.77 -15.27
CA LEU A 547 0.04 14.42 -14.20
C LEU A 547 1.43 14.86 -14.71
N MET A 548 2.13 13.98 -15.41
CA MET A 548 3.43 14.29 -16.03
C MET A 548 3.33 15.45 -17.04
N LEU A 549 2.32 15.43 -17.91
CA LEU A 549 2.09 16.49 -18.90
C LEU A 549 1.72 17.84 -18.28
N LEU A 550 0.87 17.86 -17.26
CA LEU A 550 0.49 19.09 -16.55
C LEU A 550 1.70 19.70 -15.83
N THR A 551 2.52 18.86 -15.18
CA THR A 551 3.75 19.27 -14.49
C THR A 551 4.78 19.85 -15.44
N VAL A 552 5.07 19.17 -16.55
CA VAL A 552 5.97 19.69 -17.61
C VAL A 552 5.44 20.99 -18.22
N ARG A 553 4.15 21.07 -18.53
CA ARG A 553 3.53 22.30 -19.07
C ARG A 553 3.56 23.45 -18.08
N ALA A 554 3.43 23.19 -16.78
CA ALA A 554 3.58 24.21 -15.74
C ALA A 554 5.04 24.68 -15.61
N ALA A 555 6.02 23.77 -15.61
CA ALA A 555 7.44 24.11 -15.56
C ALA A 555 7.88 24.99 -16.74
N LEU A 556 7.45 24.64 -17.95
CA LEU A 556 7.75 25.40 -19.17
C LEU A 556 7.08 26.78 -19.17
N ALA A 557 5.83 26.88 -18.70
CA ALA A 557 5.06 28.12 -18.68
C ALA A 557 5.48 29.10 -17.57
N LEU A 558 5.84 28.61 -16.37
CA LEU A 558 6.03 29.41 -15.16
C LEU A 558 6.86 30.71 -15.32
N PRO A 559 7.98 30.75 -16.08
CA PRO A 559 8.74 31.98 -16.26
C PRO A 559 8.07 33.07 -17.12
N ALA A 560 7.01 32.76 -17.85
CA ALA A 560 6.25 33.70 -18.68
C ALA A 560 4.79 33.87 -18.19
N ASP A 561 4.16 32.79 -17.71
CA ASP A 561 2.80 32.76 -17.19
C ASP A 561 2.71 31.91 -15.90
N PRO A 562 2.97 32.52 -14.72
CA PRO A 562 2.79 31.87 -13.43
C PRO A 562 1.33 31.48 -13.14
N ALA A 563 0.34 32.17 -13.72
CA ALA A 563 -1.06 31.92 -13.45
C ALA A 563 -1.52 30.63 -14.15
N ALA A 564 -1.13 30.41 -15.40
CA ALA A 564 -1.37 29.16 -16.10
C ALA A 564 -0.46 28.00 -15.62
N ALA A 565 0.67 28.28 -14.96
CA ALA A 565 1.39 27.26 -14.20
C ALA A 565 0.57 26.80 -12.98
N LEU A 566 0.05 27.75 -12.19
CA LEU A 566 -0.78 27.44 -11.01
C LEU A 566 -2.10 26.75 -11.40
N ALA A 567 -2.75 27.18 -12.48
CA ALA A 567 -3.97 26.54 -12.98
C ALA A 567 -3.77 25.04 -13.24
N ARG A 568 -2.67 24.67 -13.91
CA ARG A 568 -2.30 23.28 -14.22
C ARG A 568 -1.91 22.47 -12.98
N MET A 569 -1.35 23.09 -11.95
CA MET A 569 -1.04 22.40 -10.69
C MET A 569 -2.27 22.10 -9.85
N ARG A 570 -3.28 22.97 -9.82
CA ARG A 570 -4.59 22.62 -9.23
C ARG A 570 -5.29 21.48 -9.98
N GLU A 571 -5.21 21.49 -11.31
CA GLU A 571 -5.73 20.40 -12.17
C GLU A 571 -5.00 19.08 -11.87
N ALA A 572 -3.67 19.11 -11.77
CA ALA A 572 -2.87 17.95 -11.41
C ALA A 572 -3.21 17.44 -9.98
N SER A 573 -3.34 18.33 -8.99
CA SER A 573 -3.74 17.95 -7.63
C SER A 573 -5.09 17.22 -7.63
N ALA A 574 -6.09 17.75 -8.34
CA ALA A 574 -7.41 17.13 -8.43
C ALA A 574 -7.38 15.75 -9.14
N ILE A 575 -6.49 15.56 -10.11
CA ILE A 575 -6.27 14.25 -10.75
C ILE A 575 -5.57 13.29 -9.80
N GLN A 576 -4.60 13.75 -8.99
CA GLN A 576 -3.92 12.91 -7.99
C GLN A 576 -4.87 12.52 -6.83
N ASP A 577 -5.73 13.43 -6.37
CA ASP A 577 -6.78 13.11 -5.38
C ASP A 577 -7.76 12.07 -5.90
N ALA A 578 -8.10 12.12 -7.20
CA ALA A 578 -9.04 11.21 -7.83
C ALA A 578 -8.47 9.82 -8.19
N LEU A 579 -7.20 9.55 -7.87
CA LEU A 579 -6.62 8.21 -7.98
C LEU A 579 -7.27 7.26 -6.95
N PRO A 580 -7.35 5.95 -7.27
CA PRO A 580 -7.71 4.94 -6.28
C PRO A 580 -6.57 4.76 -5.26
N TYR A 581 -6.93 4.29 -4.07
CA TYR A 581 -5.96 3.95 -3.03
C TYR A 581 -5.00 2.84 -3.47
N MET A 582 -3.70 3.08 -3.26
CA MET A 582 -2.61 2.11 -3.34
C MET A 582 -1.48 2.56 -2.41
N GLU A 583 -0.80 1.61 -1.80
CA GLU A 583 0.33 1.81 -0.89
C GLU A 583 1.51 0.95 -1.39
N PRO A 584 2.70 1.52 -1.72
CA PRO A 584 2.96 2.95 -1.87
C PRO A 584 2.19 3.53 -3.06
N GLU A 585 1.97 4.85 -3.03
CA GLU A 585 1.09 5.53 -4.00
C GLU A 585 1.51 5.32 -5.46
N HIS A 586 0.51 5.23 -6.35
CA HIS A 586 0.69 5.28 -7.80
C HIS A 586 1.56 6.46 -8.31
N TRP A 587 1.66 7.55 -7.54
CA TRP A 587 2.43 8.74 -7.91
C TRP A 587 3.09 9.42 -6.71
N TYR A 588 4.24 8.88 -6.29
CA TYR A 588 5.01 9.31 -5.12
C TYR A 588 5.76 10.66 -5.29
N THR A 589 5.49 11.45 -6.34
CA THR A 589 5.92 12.85 -6.46
C THR A 589 4.70 13.79 -6.36
N GLN A 590 4.54 14.42 -5.20
CA GLN A 590 3.29 15.07 -4.79
C GLN A 590 3.08 16.41 -5.51
N VAL A 591 2.22 16.44 -6.53
CA VAL A 591 1.99 17.66 -7.33
C VAL A 591 1.36 18.81 -6.51
N ARG A 592 0.65 18.49 -5.42
CA ARG A 592 0.12 19.46 -4.46
C ARG A 592 1.19 20.34 -3.82
N LEU A 593 2.41 19.84 -3.68
CA LEU A 593 3.53 20.63 -3.15
C LEU A 593 3.96 21.73 -4.13
N CYS A 594 3.81 21.47 -5.43
CA CYS A 594 4.02 22.45 -6.48
C CYS A 594 2.89 23.49 -6.55
N GLU A 595 1.64 23.09 -6.32
CA GLU A 595 0.51 24.01 -6.11
C GLU A 595 0.77 24.95 -4.92
N GLY A 596 1.16 24.41 -3.76
CA GLY A 596 1.52 25.18 -2.57
C GLY A 596 2.71 26.12 -2.78
N ALA A 597 3.76 25.66 -3.49
CA ALA A 597 4.92 26.49 -3.83
C ALA A 597 4.56 27.68 -4.73
N LEU A 598 3.66 27.47 -5.71
CA LEU A 598 3.17 28.54 -6.57
C LEU A 598 2.28 29.53 -5.81
N HIS A 599 1.47 29.07 -4.84
CA HIS A 599 0.73 29.96 -3.96
C HIS A 599 1.64 30.82 -3.07
N LEU A 600 2.75 30.27 -2.53
CA LEU A 600 3.76 31.06 -1.83
C LEU A 600 4.39 32.13 -2.75
N ARG A 601 4.79 31.72 -3.97
CA ARG A 601 5.38 32.62 -4.98
C ARG A 601 4.40 33.74 -5.43
N ALA A 602 3.10 33.48 -5.38
CA ALA A 602 2.05 34.47 -5.65
C ALA A 602 1.66 35.34 -4.44
N GLY A 603 2.25 35.09 -3.26
CA GLY A 603 1.92 35.81 -2.02
C GLY A 603 0.65 35.32 -1.29
N ASP A 604 -0.08 34.34 -1.82
CA ASP A 604 -1.23 33.74 -1.12
C ASP A 604 -0.76 32.63 -0.17
N ALA A 605 -0.11 33.06 0.91
CA ALA A 605 0.31 32.18 1.99
C ALA A 605 -0.86 31.44 2.67
N ARG A 606 -2.10 31.92 2.54
CA ARG A 606 -3.29 31.21 3.07
C ARG A 606 -3.67 30.02 2.19
N ALA A 607 -3.60 30.14 0.87
CA ALA A 607 -3.79 29.02 -0.04
C ALA A 607 -2.64 28.02 0.02
N ALA A 608 -1.39 28.52 0.11
CA ALA A 608 -0.22 27.67 0.33
C ALA A 608 -0.38 26.82 1.60
N LEU A 609 -0.75 27.44 2.73
CA LEU A 609 -0.99 26.72 3.97
C LEU A 609 -2.08 25.65 3.83
N ARG A 610 -3.18 25.93 3.12
CA ARG A 610 -4.22 24.91 2.85
C ARG A 610 -3.68 23.74 2.03
N ALA A 611 -2.86 23.99 1.00
CA ALA A 611 -2.26 22.94 0.19
C ALA A 611 -1.29 22.05 1.01
N PHE A 612 -0.46 22.64 1.87
CA PHE A 612 0.46 21.87 2.70
C PHE A 612 -0.21 21.18 3.90
N ASP A 613 -1.22 21.80 4.54
CA ASP A 613 -2.04 21.14 5.57
C ASP A 613 -2.85 19.97 4.98
N GLU A 614 -3.28 20.03 3.71
CA GLU A 614 -3.95 18.91 3.03
C GLU A 614 -2.98 17.80 2.63
N ASP A 615 -1.79 18.11 2.11
CA ASP A 615 -0.77 17.08 1.85
C ASP A 615 -0.42 16.32 3.13
N LEU A 616 -0.30 17.03 4.27
CA LEU A 616 -0.03 16.44 5.59
C LEU A 616 -1.19 15.62 6.19
N ARG A 617 -2.44 15.77 5.71
CA ARG A 617 -3.54 14.84 6.05
C ARG A 617 -3.42 13.50 5.35
N GLN A 618 -2.83 13.51 4.15
CA GLN A 618 -2.61 12.31 3.36
C GLN A 618 -1.31 11.63 3.80
N ARG A 619 -0.21 12.42 3.86
CA ARG A 619 1.19 12.01 4.03
C ARG A 619 1.76 12.64 5.32
N ASN A 620 1.39 12.06 6.46
CA ASN A 620 1.85 12.49 7.78
C ASN A 620 3.39 12.68 7.80
N GLU A 621 3.88 13.76 8.41
CA GLU A 621 5.33 14.05 8.59
C GLU A 621 6.17 14.22 7.29
N SER A 622 5.56 14.30 6.10
CA SER A 622 6.23 14.61 4.83
C SER A 622 7.16 15.82 4.95
N ALA A 623 8.48 15.60 4.82
CA ALA A 623 9.48 16.63 5.09
C ALA A 623 9.32 17.86 4.17
N TRP A 624 8.93 17.61 2.91
CA TRP A 624 8.62 18.64 1.92
C TRP A 624 7.35 19.43 2.26
N ALA A 625 6.31 18.77 2.76
CA ALA A 625 5.07 19.44 3.17
C ALA A 625 5.26 20.25 4.45
N LEU A 626 6.01 19.72 5.42
CA LEU A 626 6.40 20.43 6.64
C LEU A 626 7.21 21.70 6.33
N LEU A 627 8.11 21.65 5.35
CA LEU A 627 8.88 22.80 4.85
C LEU A 627 7.96 23.89 4.29
N GLY A 628 7.09 23.53 3.34
CA GLY A 628 6.13 24.45 2.74
C GLY A 628 5.15 25.03 3.77
N ARG A 629 4.66 24.21 4.71
CA ARG A 629 3.79 24.62 5.82
C ARG A 629 4.47 25.66 6.70
N ARG A 630 5.71 25.40 7.14
CA ARG A 630 6.52 26.34 7.94
C ARG A 630 6.63 27.69 7.23
N ASP A 631 6.94 27.69 5.94
CA ASP A 631 7.16 28.93 5.20
C ASP A 631 5.85 29.69 4.91
N ALA A 632 4.73 28.99 4.71
CA ALA A 632 3.40 29.59 4.69
C ALA A 632 3.02 30.23 6.04
N LEU A 633 3.28 29.56 7.17
CA LEU A 633 3.01 30.10 8.50
C LEU A 633 3.86 31.33 8.80
N ARG A 634 5.16 31.31 8.44
CA ARG A 634 6.06 32.47 8.54
C ARG A 634 5.59 33.65 7.70
N ALA A 635 5.17 33.41 6.45
CA ALA A 635 4.63 34.47 5.58
C ALA A 635 3.29 35.05 6.09
N LEU A 636 2.56 34.33 6.96
CA LEU A 636 1.36 34.81 7.63
C LEU A 636 1.63 35.49 8.99
N GLY A 637 2.86 35.39 9.53
CA GLY A 637 3.17 35.78 10.91
C GLY A 637 2.52 34.88 11.97
N ASP A 638 2.14 33.65 11.62
CA ASP A 638 1.48 32.70 12.53
C ASP A 638 2.51 32.05 13.47
N ALA A 639 2.27 32.13 14.79
CA ALA A 639 3.13 31.56 15.82
C ALA A 639 3.31 30.03 15.69
N ARG A 640 2.37 29.32 15.06
CA ARG A 640 2.48 27.89 14.71
C ARG A 640 3.68 27.56 13.83
N ALA A 641 4.34 28.55 13.23
CA ALA A 641 5.63 28.37 12.55
C ALA A 641 6.67 27.69 13.43
N ALA A 642 6.69 27.94 14.75
CA ALA A 642 7.61 27.29 15.68
C ALA A 642 7.36 25.78 15.82
N ASP A 643 6.09 25.35 15.87
CA ASP A 643 5.73 23.93 15.88
C ASP A 643 6.10 23.25 14.54
N ALA A 644 5.93 23.98 13.43
CA ALA A 644 6.32 23.51 12.10
C ALA A 644 7.84 23.39 11.94
N ASP A 645 8.64 24.26 12.56
CA ASP A 645 10.10 24.12 12.64
C ASP A 645 10.52 22.85 13.42
N VAL A 646 9.87 22.55 14.55
CA VAL A 646 10.16 21.35 15.35
C VAL A 646 9.75 20.08 14.59
N ALA A 647 8.59 20.09 13.93
CA ALA A 647 8.16 18.97 13.09
C ALA A 647 9.10 18.76 11.89
N LEU A 648 9.48 19.83 11.18
CA LEU A 648 10.45 19.75 10.07
C LEU A 648 11.80 19.20 10.53
N ALA A 649 12.31 19.63 11.69
CA ALA A 649 13.55 19.11 12.27
C ALA A 649 13.46 17.62 12.65
N ARG A 650 12.25 17.09 12.91
CA ARG A 650 12.00 15.66 13.08
C ARG A 650 11.97 14.92 11.73
N GLY A 651 11.23 15.42 10.74
CA GLY A 651 11.14 14.80 9.41
C GLY A 651 12.45 14.80 8.63
N MET A 652 13.28 15.83 8.80
CA MET A 652 14.60 15.99 8.17
C MET A 652 15.75 15.31 8.92
N ARG A 653 15.49 14.58 10.02
CA ARG A 653 16.52 14.03 10.92
C ARG A 653 17.61 13.22 10.22
N ASP A 654 17.20 12.37 9.27
CA ASP A 654 18.05 11.40 8.58
C ASP A 654 18.17 11.71 7.07
N ALA A 655 17.78 12.93 6.67
CA ALA A 655 17.82 13.43 5.30
C ALA A 655 19.26 13.60 4.78
N ASP A 656 19.49 13.28 3.50
CA ASP A 656 20.78 13.48 2.82
C ASP A 656 20.76 14.67 1.85
N VAL A 657 19.57 15.19 1.49
CA VAL A 657 19.40 16.44 0.72
C VAL A 657 18.87 17.56 1.61
N GLN A 658 19.48 18.75 1.52
CA GLN A 658 18.98 19.98 2.17
C GLN A 658 17.92 20.65 1.29
N LEU A 659 16.65 20.54 1.69
CA LEU A 659 15.53 21.13 0.96
C LEU A 659 15.49 22.66 1.13
N ARG A 660 15.42 23.42 0.02
CA ARG A 660 15.25 24.89 0.05
C ARG A 660 13.82 25.34 -0.30
N GLY A 661 13.04 24.44 -0.89
CA GLY A 661 11.63 24.60 -1.22
C GLY A 661 10.98 23.26 -1.55
N PRO A 662 9.64 23.17 -1.65
CA PRO A 662 8.92 21.90 -1.61
C PRO A 662 8.68 21.24 -2.98
N CYS A 663 9.09 21.87 -4.08
CA CYS A 663 8.84 21.40 -5.46
C CYS A 663 10.04 21.66 -6.38
N CYS A 664 10.89 20.65 -6.58
CA CYS A 664 12.00 20.74 -7.52
C CYS A 664 11.53 20.79 -8.97
N GLU A 665 10.41 20.13 -9.27
CA GLU A 665 9.83 19.96 -10.59
C GLU A 665 9.55 21.31 -11.29
N LEU A 666 9.23 22.36 -10.53
CA LEU A 666 9.03 23.73 -11.01
C LEU A 666 10.21 24.69 -10.76
N GLY A 667 11.36 24.19 -10.28
CA GLY A 667 12.50 25.04 -9.91
C GLY A 667 12.24 25.84 -8.63
N LEU A 668 11.47 25.26 -7.70
CA LEU A 668 11.09 25.84 -6.41
C LEU A 668 11.61 24.93 -5.27
N CYS A 669 12.87 24.49 -5.39
CA CYS A 669 13.67 23.79 -4.38
C CYS A 669 15.15 24.19 -4.44
#